data_AF-A0A1B6HGH1-F1
#
_entry.id   AF-A0A1B6HGH1-F1
#
_cell.length_a   1.000
_cell.length_b   1.000
_cell.length_c   1.000
_cell.angle_alpha   90.00
_cell.angle_beta   90.00
_cell.angle_gamma   90.00
#
_symmetry.space_group_name_H-M   'P 1'
#
loop_
_entity.id
_entity.type
_entity.pdbx_description
1 polymer ?
#
loop_
_entity_poly.entity_id
_entity_poly.type
_entity_poly.pdbx_seq_one_letter_code
_entity_poly.pdbx_strand_id
1 'polypeptide(L)'
;MCILFQVSQYLLARIKLYRYLRLKKMVQNAKNAMSEGANMDDPSSAVTKAINRIIEIFKLLFDRLFELYKYLSIPGSIEHYVIMAIVGLCIGTVISVDHYYFEVYMGSTSVFQSFVITLPIMVLITICISFTECGRCFLLITPILMFSGRGQVYFNALVALLIVTGPMANVKHNLSVMQESSVCQQRGVAEAAESIADILFGPFAAFHKAAEELAKGIKRIVDELQEILRKFKRKVVALTDAISEAGRWINSKINGCKNSVGSTYDFCVNAFIGMQEDCRVKLPTALSSMCNTVDISNKLCSAVQAGNLICDLVYFDFSPLMNSVKQRITRLWDRAFSLVYFKINIHHHYNYESNHDVILGEIKQKVSSIFTFENMKAVWDSFLYIYRLYFRFYFLYAIFLYRSRYLKKENYDNYFISTELVKLDKKLLSQGKVTIFPLRSFEKRIYTKTCSPILMNNEYLAFSFPSAVINKTVGAFVIIGLDYFLYYIVFKSRMFMLAMMQSFGTRTEVSVVGSGFIAELSRRVVRALNFLDYNFYATNFMPCVPNPKRPDFWRALKIIGILVFLLFSWISRPFMMRLRHMILDYYHPDVAKRRAIWLHNTILLRRMSFLTIVTAKIKGKFTGNELAVSFSDKLRADYPWIRYIIGRGELVHQCIVCNDIRPPLVHCTEVGTSSKCVGIYCKECYFDIGGICPLCSNDMDKKGLVSKTKKAE
;
A
#
# COMPACT_ATOMS: atom_id res chain seq x y z
N MET A 1 -7.97 -30.96 -22.28
CA MET A 1 -6.83 -31.83 -22.65
C MET A 1 -7.05 -33.31 -22.35
N CYS A 2 -7.28 -33.80 -21.12
CA CYS A 2 -7.60 -35.22 -20.89
C CYS A 2 -8.89 -35.69 -21.60
N ILE A 3 -9.92 -34.84 -21.64
CA ILE A 3 -11.13 -35.07 -22.45
C ILE A 3 -10.77 -35.06 -23.94
N LEU A 4 -9.96 -34.12 -24.43
CA LEU A 4 -9.53 -34.09 -25.84
C LEU A 4 -8.69 -35.33 -26.21
N PHE A 5 -7.85 -35.83 -25.31
CA PHE A 5 -7.06 -37.04 -25.52
C PHE A 5 -7.95 -38.29 -25.47
N GLN A 6 -8.90 -38.37 -24.53
CA GLN A 6 -9.88 -39.46 -24.47
C GLN A 6 -10.87 -39.41 -25.64
N VAL A 7 -11.30 -38.22 -26.07
CA VAL A 7 -12.16 -37.99 -27.23
C VAL A 7 -11.40 -38.30 -28.51
N SER A 8 -10.11 -37.96 -28.60
CA SER A 8 -9.24 -38.37 -29.71
C SER A 8 -9.11 -39.90 -29.77
N GLN A 9 -8.78 -40.55 -28.66
CA GLN A 9 -8.72 -42.01 -28.57
C GLN A 9 -10.07 -42.69 -28.85
N TYR A 10 -11.16 -42.10 -28.36
CA TYR A 10 -12.53 -42.57 -28.58
C TYR A 10 -12.99 -42.39 -30.02
N LEU A 11 -12.72 -41.23 -30.64
CA LEU A 11 -12.99 -40.97 -32.06
C LEU A 11 -12.17 -41.91 -32.93
N LEU A 12 -10.89 -42.14 -32.62
CA LEU A 12 -10.07 -43.13 -33.31
C LEU A 12 -10.66 -44.55 -33.20
N ALA A 13 -11.11 -44.95 -32.02
CA ALA A 13 -11.76 -46.25 -31.81
C ALA A 13 -13.11 -46.35 -32.55
N ARG A 14 -13.90 -45.27 -32.57
CA ARG A 14 -15.21 -45.21 -33.24
C ARG A 14 -15.07 -45.19 -34.76
N ILE A 15 -14.04 -44.51 -35.28
CA ILE A 15 -13.65 -44.56 -36.70
C ILE A 15 -13.23 -45.99 -37.09
N LYS A 16 -12.44 -46.68 -36.25
CA LYS A 16 -12.10 -48.10 -36.47
C LYS A 16 -13.33 -49.00 -36.50
N LEU A 17 -14.27 -48.80 -35.57
CA LEU A 17 -15.51 -49.58 -35.49
C LEU A 17 -16.45 -49.30 -36.68
N TYR A 18 -16.61 -48.03 -37.07
CA TYR A 18 -17.40 -47.63 -38.23
C TYR A 18 -16.84 -48.22 -39.52
N ARG A 19 -15.50 -48.24 -39.67
CA ARG A 19 -14.81 -48.88 -40.80
C ARG A 19 -15.08 -50.39 -40.86
N TYR A 20 -15.00 -51.09 -39.72
CA TYR A 20 -15.31 -52.52 -39.64
C TYR A 20 -16.76 -52.83 -40.04
N LEU A 21 -17.72 -52.07 -39.51
CA LEU A 21 -19.14 -52.26 -39.81
C LEU A 21 -19.48 -51.96 -41.28
N ARG A 22 -18.84 -50.93 -41.88
CA ARG A 22 -19.02 -50.59 -43.30
C ARG A 22 -18.46 -51.69 -44.21
N LEU A 23 -17.27 -52.23 -43.89
CA LEU A 23 -16.69 -53.37 -44.59
C LEU A 23 -17.57 -54.61 -44.49
N LYS A 24 -18.07 -54.92 -43.29
CA LYS A 24 -19.00 -56.04 -43.07
C LYS A 24 -20.28 -55.90 -43.89
N LYS A 25 -20.84 -54.69 -43.98
CA LYS A 25 -22.04 -54.40 -44.77
C LYS A 25 -21.78 -54.51 -46.28
N MET A 26 -20.62 -54.05 -46.76
CA MET A 26 -20.23 -54.20 -48.17
C MET A 26 -20.01 -55.66 -48.56
N VAL A 27 -19.39 -56.47 -47.70
CA VAL A 27 -19.23 -57.92 -47.92
C VAL A 27 -20.59 -58.62 -47.91
N GLN A 28 -21.49 -58.25 -47.00
CA GLN A 28 -22.84 -58.81 -46.98
C GLN A 28 -23.65 -58.43 -48.23
N ASN A 29 -23.58 -57.18 -48.67
CA ASN A 29 -24.26 -56.72 -49.88
C ASN A 29 -23.68 -57.39 -51.14
N ALA A 30 -22.36 -57.59 -51.21
CA ALA A 30 -21.73 -58.35 -52.30
C ALA A 30 -22.16 -59.82 -52.29
N LYS A 31 -22.30 -60.43 -51.11
CA LYS A 31 -22.76 -61.81 -50.95
C LYS A 31 -24.23 -61.96 -51.35
N ASN A 32 -25.07 -60.98 -51.02
CA ASN A 32 -26.48 -60.94 -51.40
C ASN A 32 -26.65 -60.69 -52.92
N ALA A 33 -25.84 -59.80 -53.51
CA ALA A 33 -25.84 -59.55 -54.95
C ALA A 33 -25.30 -60.74 -55.77
N MET A 34 -24.49 -61.63 -55.17
CA MET A 34 -24.07 -62.89 -55.79
C MET A 34 -25.13 -64.00 -55.65
N SER A 35 -26.03 -63.93 -54.67
CA SER A 35 -27.12 -64.89 -54.50
C SER A 35 -28.39 -64.53 -55.28
N GLU A 36 -28.57 -63.26 -55.63
CA GLU A 36 -29.67 -62.78 -56.47
C GLU A 36 -29.17 -62.68 -57.92
N GLY A 37 -29.25 -63.79 -58.66
CA GLY A 37 -28.89 -63.84 -60.07
C GLY A 37 -29.65 -62.80 -60.89
N ALA A 38 -28.94 -61.97 -61.66
CA ALA A 38 -29.51 -61.08 -62.65
C ALA A 38 -29.09 -61.53 -64.05
N ASN A 39 -30.11 -61.90 -64.84
CA ASN A 39 -30.03 -62.18 -66.27
C ASN A 39 -29.37 -61.01 -67.02
N MET A 40 -28.55 -61.38 -68.00
CA MET A 40 -27.93 -60.49 -68.97
C MET A 40 -29.00 -59.99 -69.95
N ASP A 41 -29.07 -58.67 -70.15
CA ASP A 41 -29.32 -57.96 -71.43
C ASP A 41 -29.52 -56.45 -71.16
N ASP A 42 -28.43 -55.66 -71.05
CA ASP A 42 -28.42 -54.19 -71.30
C ASP A 42 -26.98 -53.58 -71.13
N PRO A 43 -26.65 -52.39 -71.70
CA PRO A 43 -25.30 -51.81 -71.72
C PRO A 43 -24.80 -51.28 -70.37
N SER A 44 -25.43 -51.68 -69.25
CA SER A 44 -25.00 -51.36 -67.89
C SER A 44 -23.76 -52.17 -67.44
N SER A 45 -23.38 -53.22 -68.17
CA SER A 45 -22.23 -54.09 -67.88
C SER A 45 -20.88 -53.36 -67.92
N ALA A 46 -20.67 -52.46 -68.89
CA ALA A 46 -19.41 -51.72 -69.05
C ALA A 46 -19.25 -50.64 -67.98
N VAL A 47 -20.32 -49.92 -67.66
CA VAL A 47 -20.36 -48.90 -66.59
C VAL A 47 -20.17 -49.55 -65.23
N THR A 48 -20.82 -50.68 -64.97
CA THR A 48 -20.69 -51.42 -63.71
C THR A 48 -19.28 -52.03 -63.54
N LYS A 49 -18.67 -52.54 -64.62
CA LYS A 49 -17.25 -52.97 -64.61
C LYS A 49 -16.28 -51.81 -64.40
N ALA A 50 -16.52 -50.65 -65.01
CA ALA A 50 -15.69 -49.46 -64.83
C ALA A 50 -15.77 -48.92 -63.40
N ILE A 51 -16.97 -48.84 -62.83
CA ILE A 51 -17.19 -48.44 -61.43
C ILE A 51 -16.54 -49.45 -60.47
N ASN A 52 -16.68 -50.75 -60.71
CA ASN A 52 -16.03 -51.77 -59.88
C ASN A 52 -14.50 -51.72 -59.96
N ARG A 53 -13.92 -51.45 -61.14
CA ARG A 53 -12.47 -51.21 -61.29
C ARG A 53 -12.01 -49.96 -60.54
N ILE A 54 -12.76 -48.87 -60.63
CA ILE A 54 -12.45 -47.63 -59.90
C ILE A 54 -12.53 -47.87 -58.38
N ILE A 55 -13.54 -48.61 -57.90
CA ILE A 55 -13.68 -48.98 -56.48
C ILE A 55 -12.53 -49.88 -56.03
N GLU A 56 -12.09 -50.84 -56.85
CA GLU A 56 -10.91 -51.67 -56.54
C GLU A 56 -9.62 -50.85 -56.48
N ILE A 57 -9.40 -49.96 -57.45
CA ILE A 57 -8.23 -49.07 -57.46
C ILE A 57 -8.25 -48.19 -56.20
N PHE A 58 -9.40 -47.59 -55.86
CA PHE A 58 -9.53 -46.80 -54.63
C PHE A 58 -9.34 -47.64 -53.36
N LYS A 59 -9.84 -48.88 -53.30
CA LYS A 59 -9.57 -49.81 -52.18
C LYS A 59 -8.08 -50.10 -52.06
N LEU A 60 -7.40 -50.39 -53.17
CA LEU A 60 -5.99 -50.78 -53.18
C LEU A 60 -5.07 -49.60 -52.83
N LEU A 61 -5.41 -48.39 -53.30
CA LEU A 61 -4.72 -47.14 -52.95
C LEU A 61 -4.97 -46.77 -51.48
N PHE A 62 -6.19 -46.97 -50.98
CA PHE A 62 -6.57 -46.70 -49.60
C PHE A 62 -5.99 -47.74 -48.61
N ASP A 63 -5.94 -49.02 -48.97
CA ASP A 63 -5.32 -50.08 -48.19
C ASP A 63 -3.80 -49.89 -48.13
N ARG A 64 -3.16 -49.46 -49.23
CA ARG A 64 -1.75 -49.03 -49.21
C ARG A 64 -1.53 -47.81 -48.32
N LEU A 65 -2.40 -46.79 -48.39
CA LEU A 65 -2.34 -45.63 -47.50
C LEU A 65 -2.59 -46.00 -46.04
N PHE A 66 -3.42 -47.01 -45.78
CA PHE A 66 -3.73 -47.49 -44.44
C PHE A 66 -2.61 -48.36 -43.86
N GLU A 67 -2.02 -49.25 -44.66
CA GLU A 67 -0.80 -49.97 -44.29
C GLU A 67 0.36 -48.99 -44.08
N LEU A 68 0.51 -47.96 -44.93
CA LEU A 68 1.45 -46.87 -44.70
C LEU A 68 1.15 -46.21 -43.34
N TYR A 69 -0.09 -45.77 -43.06
CA TYR A 69 -0.47 -45.17 -41.77
C TYR A 69 -0.19 -46.08 -40.56
N LYS A 70 -0.32 -47.40 -40.72
CA LYS A 70 -0.04 -48.41 -39.71
C LYS A 70 1.46 -48.55 -39.48
N TYR A 71 2.28 -48.65 -40.54
CA TYR A 71 3.75 -48.61 -40.46
C TYR A 71 4.26 -47.28 -39.85
N LEU A 72 3.58 -46.17 -40.15
CA LEU A 72 3.86 -44.83 -39.62
C LEU A 72 3.48 -44.65 -38.15
N SER A 73 2.60 -45.50 -37.61
CA SER A 73 2.08 -45.40 -36.23
C SER A 73 2.64 -46.47 -35.29
N ILE A 74 3.39 -47.45 -35.80
CA ILE A 74 4.05 -48.47 -34.97
C ILE A 74 5.35 -47.86 -34.41
N PRO A 75 5.48 -47.72 -33.08
CA PRO A 75 6.72 -47.23 -32.48
C PRO A 75 7.86 -48.22 -32.78
N GLY A 76 8.95 -47.73 -33.37
CA GLY A 76 10.17 -48.49 -33.67
C GLY A 76 10.47 -48.74 -35.15
N SER A 77 9.60 -48.35 -36.09
CA SER A 77 9.91 -48.40 -37.53
C SER A 77 10.77 -47.21 -37.98
N ILE A 78 11.54 -47.38 -39.06
CA ILE A 78 12.38 -46.31 -39.64
C ILE A 78 11.50 -45.16 -40.13
N GLU A 79 10.35 -45.48 -40.73
CA GLU A 79 9.38 -44.53 -41.25
C GLU A 79 8.79 -43.67 -40.12
N HIS A 80 8.47 -44.28 -38.96
CA HIS A 80 8.03 -43.56 -37.78
C HIS A 80 9.12 -42.62 -37.25
N TYR A 81 10.38 -43.07 -37.23
CA TYR A 81 11.50 -42.23 -36.80
C TYR A 81 11.69 -41.01 -37.70
N VAL A 82 11.68 -41.20 -39.03
CA VAL A 82 11.83 -40.13 -40.03
C VAL A 82 10.73 -39.07 -39.88
N ILE A 83 9.47 -39.49 -39.71
CA ILE A 83 8.38 -38.52 -39.56
C ILE A 83 8.39 -37.81 -38.23
N MET A 84 8.71 -38.49 -37.15
CA MET A 84 8.87 -37.83 -35.86
C MET A 84 10.06 -36.86 -35.87
N ALA A 85 11.07 -37.10 -36.70
CA ALA A 85 12.16 -36.15 -36.94
C ALA A 85 11.70 -34.93 -37.75
N ILE A 86 10.97 -35.11 -38.84
CA ILE A 86 10.41 -33.99 -39.64
C ILE A 86 9.46 -33.14 -38.78
N VAL A 87 8.51 -33.78 -38.10
CA VAL A 87 7.56 -33.10 -37.20
C VAL A 87 8.31 -32.42 -36.05
N GLY A 88 9.31 -33.09 -35.49
CA GLY A 88 10.17 -32.53 -34.44
C GLY A 88 10.96 -31.30 -34.91
N LEU A 89 11.42 -31.28 -36.16
CA LEU A 89 12.10 -30.14 -36.79
C LEU A 89 11.14 -28.97 -36.97
N CYS A 90 9.93 -29.21 -37.48
CA CYS A 90 8.90 -28.18 -37.61
C CYS A 90 8.49 -27.60 -36.25
N ILE A 91 8.24 -28.45 -35.25
CA ILE A 91 7.86 -27.97 -33.91
C ILE A 91 9.04 -27.28 -33.21
N GLY A 92 10.24 -27.84 -33.31
CA GLY A 92 11.45 -27.30 -32.72
C GLY A 92 11.79 -25.92 -33.29
N THR A 93 11.65 -25.72 -34.61
CA THR A 93 11.86 -24.43 -35.27
C THR A 93 10.84 -23.38 -34.82
N VAL A 94 9.55 -23.72 -34.74
CA VAL A 94 8.51 -22.79 -34.24
C VAL A 94 8.80 -22.36 -32.80
N ILE A 95 9.05 -23.31 -31.90
CA ILE A 95 9.34 -23.01 -30.48
C ILE A 95 10.59 -22.18 -30.33
N SER A 96 11.60 -22.49 -31.14
CA SER A 96 12.83 -21.72 -31.20
C SER A 96 12.50 -20.27 -31.62
N VAL A 97 11.83 -20.07 -32.76
CA VAL A 97 11.47 -18.73 -33.24
C VAL A 97 10.68 -17.95 -32.18
N ASP A 98 9.68 -18.57 -31.56
CA ASP A 98 8.92 -17.97 -30.45
C ASP A 98 9.81 -17.60 -29.26
N HIS A 99 10.80 -18.43 -28.93
CA HIS A 99 11.77 -18.15 -27.86
C HIS A 99 12.63 -16.93 -28.17
N TYR A 100 13.12 -16.80 -29.41
CA TYR A 100 13.85 -15.63 -29.86
C TYR A 100 12.99 -14.36 -29.81
N TYR A 101 11.77 -14.41 -30.32
CA TYR A 101 10.82 -13.31 -30.22
C TYR A 101 10.53 -12.94 -28.76
N PHE A 102 10.35 -13.93 -27.88
CA PHE A 102 10.16 -13.67 -26.46
C PHE A 102 11.35 -12.96 -25.84
N GLU A 103 12.59 -13.36 -26.14
CA GLU A 103 13.78 -12.69 -25.60
C GLU A 103 13.97 -11.28 -26.14
N VAL A 104 13.69 -11.03 -27.42
CA VAL A 104 13.82 -9.71 -28.03
C VAL A 104 12.74 -8.73 -27.56
N TYR A 105 11.49 -9.19 -27.44
CA TYR A 105 10.36 -8.31 -27.11
C TYR A 105 10.06 -8.19 -25.61
N MET A 106 10.46 -9.18 -24.80
CA MET A 106 10.34 -9.13 -23.33
C MET A 106 11.68 -8.86 -22.63
N GLY A 107 12.82 -9.10 -23.28
CA GLY A 107 14.12 -8.68 -22.79
C GLY A 107 14.44 -7.24 -23.17
N SER A 108 15.18 -6.53 -22.31
CA SER A 108 15.78 -5.24 -22.65
C SER A 108 17.14 -5.38 -23.34
N THR A 109 17.47 -6.58 -23.82
CA THR A 109 18.72 -6.89 -24.51
C THR A 109 18.68 -6.44 -25.97
N SER A 110 19.84 -6.05 -26.52
CA SER A 110 19.91 -5.69 -27.94
C SER A 110 19.57 -6.88 -28.84
N VAL A 111 19.03 -6.62 -30.03
CA VAL A 111 18.64 -7.65 -31.00
C VAL A 111 19.83 -8.57 -31.33
N PHE A 112 21.02 -7.97 -31.49
CA PHE A 112 22.26 -8.68 -31.79
C PHE A 112 22.71 -9.59 -30.65
N GLN A 113 22.73 -9.10 -29.41
CA GLN A 113 23.10 -9.91 -28.25
C GLN A 113 22.12 -11.08 -28.05
N SER A 114 20.83 -10.81 -28.22
CA SER A 114 19.79 -11.82 -28.11
C SER A 114 19.97 -12.91 -29.18
N PHE A 115 20.32 -12.53 -30.42
CA PHE A 115 20.59 -13.47 -31.51
C PHE A 115 21.78 -14.38 -31.22
N VAL A 116 22.93 -13.80 -30.82
CA VAL A 116 24.17 -14.57 -30.55
C VAL A 116 23.98 -15.56 -29.41
N ILE A 117 23.23 -15.19 -28.36
CA ILE A 117 23.02 -16.05 -27.18
C ILE A 117 21.95 -17.12 -27.46
N THR A 118 20.89 -16.79 -28.20
CA THR A 118 19.78 -17.73 -28.43
C THR A 118 20.11 -18.74 -29.53
N LEU A 119 20.80 -18.36 -30.61
CA LEU A 119 21.06 -19.24 -31.76
C LEU A 119 21.62 -20.64 -31.38
N PRO A 120 22.64 -20.78 -30.50
CA PRO A 120 23.14 -22.10 -30.10
C PRO A 120 22.09 -22.92 -29.34
N ILE A 121 21.33 -22.27 -28.46
CA ILE A 121 20.26 -22.91 -27.67
C ILE A 121 19.13 -23.39 -28.59
N MET A 122 18.82 -22.61 -29.62
CA MET A 122 17.76 -22.88 -30.60
C MET A 122 18.09 -24.12 -31.44
N VAL A 123 19.33 -24.18 -31.95
CA VAL A 123 19.83 -25.33 -32.70
C VAL A 123 19.83 -26.57 -31.82
N LEU A 124 20.34 -26.46 -30.59
CA LEU A 124 20.38 -27.58 -29.64
C LEU A 124 18.98 -28.11 -29.33
N ILE A 125 18.03 -27.24 -28.99
CA ILE A 125 16.64 -27.63 -28.68
C ILE A 125 16.00 -28.32 -29.90
N THR A 126 16.17 -27.76 -31.10
CA THR A 126 15.60 -28.31 -32.33
C THR A 126 16.17 -29.69 -32.64
N ILE A 127 17.49 -29.88 -32.53
CA ILE A 127 18.13 -31.18 -32.72
C ILE A 127 17.64 -32.19 -31.67
N CYS A 128 17.60 -31.80 -30.39
CA CYS A 128 17.14 -32.68 -29.31
C CYS A 128 15.70 -33.16 -29.53
N ILE A 129 14.78 -32.27 -29.90
CA ILE A 129 13.37 -32.62 -30.18
C ILE A 129 13.27 -33.51 -31.42
N SER A 130 14.05 -33.21 -32.46
CA SER A 130 13.95 -33.92 -33.74
C SER A 130 14.48 -35.34 -33.66
N PHE A 131 15.62 -35.56 -33.00
CA PHE A 131 16.31 -36.86 -33.09
C PHE A 131 16.26 -37.70 -31.81
N THR A 132 15.82 -37.17 -30.67
CA THR A 132 15.83 -37.92 -29.40
C THR A 132 14.45 -38.06 -28.77
N GLU A 133 14.11 -39.27 -28.29
CA GLU A 133 12.90 -39.50 -27.51
C GLU A 133 12.90 -38.69 -26.20
N CYS A 134 14.08 -38.52 -25.61
CA CYS A 134 14.28 -37.67 -24.44
C CYS A 134 13.86 -36.22 -24.71
N GLY A 135 14.29 -35.63 -25.82
CA GLY A 135 13.93 -34.26 -26.19
C GLY A 135 12.43 -34.10 -26.43
N ARG A 136 11.80 -35.04 -27.14
CA ARG A 136 10.35 -35.05 -27.36
C ARG A 136 9.56 -35.21 -26.05
N CYS A 137 10.04 -36.06 -25.13
CA CYS A 137 9.45 -36.20 -23.81
C CYS A 137 9.58 -34.91 -22.98
N PHE A 138 10.75 -34.25 -23.01
CA PHE A 138 10.97 -32.99 -22.30
C PHE A 138 10.08 -31.88 -22.86
N LEU A 139 9.93 -31.82 -24.18
CA LEU A 139 9.04 -30.88 -24.85
C LEU A 139 7.59 -31.00 -24.34
N LEU A 140 7.06 -32.22 -24.23
CA LEU A 140 5.67 -32.43 -23.79
C LEU A 140 5.48 -32.19 -22.28
N ILE A 141 6.51 -32.37 -21.46
CA ILE A 141 6.43 -32.15 -20.00
C ILE A 141 6.67 -30.68 -19.61
N THR A 142 7.46 -29.92 -20.38
CA THR A 142 7.76 -28.51 -20.10
C THR A 142 6.51 -27.63 -19.91
N PRO A 143 5.51 -27.61 -20.82
CA PRO A 143 4.31 -26.81 -20.63
C PRO A 143 3.48 -27.27 -19.43
N ILE A 144 3.55 -28.55 -19.02
CA ILE A 144 2.88 -29.05 -17.82
C ILE A 144 3.49 -28.46 -16.55
N LEU A 145 4.82 -28.28 -16.51
CA LEU A 145 5.50 -27.70 -15.35
C LEU A 145 5.16 -26.24 -15.10
N MET A 146 4.71 -25.51 -16.13
CA MET A 146 4.17 -24.16 -15.98
C MET A 146 2.96 -24.12 -15.04
N PHE A 147 2.15 -25.19 -15.01
CA PHE A 147 1.00 -25.36 -14.13
C PHE A 147 1.36 -25.86 -12.73
N SER A 148 2.63 -26.23 -12.51
CA SER A 148 3.10 -26.65 -11.18
C SER A 148 3.17 -25.47 -10.22
N GLY A 149 3.22 -25.74 -8.90
CA GLY A 149 3.41 -24.68 -7.91
C GLY A 149 4.71 -23.88 -8.10
N ARG A 150 5.77 -24.52 -8.62
CA ARG A 150 7.03 -23.85 -8.97
C ARG A 150 6.85 -22.93 -10.18
N GLY A 151 6.05 -23.35 -11.17
CA GLY A 151 5.66 -22.51 -12.30
C GLY A 151 4.83 -21.30 -11.88
N GLN A 152 3.91 -21.47 -10.93
CA GLN A 152 3.16 -20.35 -10.36
C GLN A 152 4.08 -19.33 -9.66
N VAL A 153 5.14 -19.77 -8.98
CA VAL A 153 6.13 -18.86 -8.39
C VAL A 153 6.84 -18.05 -9.49
N TYR A 154 7.24 -18.69 -10.59
CA TYR A 154 7.85 -18.04 -11.75
C TYR A 154 7.00 -16.90 -12.31
N PHE A 155 5.74 -17.21 -12.66
CA PHE A 155 4.83 -16.23 -13.26
C PHE A 155 4.43 -15.12 -12.28
N ASN A 156 4.29 -15.43 -10.99
CA ASN A 156 4.02 -14.41 -9.97
C ASN A 156 5.15 -13.39 -9.85
N ALA A 157 6.42 -13.82 -9.88
CA ALA A 157 7.54 -12.89 -9.84
C ALA A 157 7.63 -12.06 -11.13
N LEU A 158 7.31 -12.66 -12.29
CA LEU A 158 7.26 -11.95 -13.55
C LEU A 158 6.17 -10.86 -13.54
N VAL A 159 4.99 -11.15 -13.00
CA VAL A 159 3.91 -10.16 -12.78
C VAL A 159 4.38 -9.06 -11.83
N ALA A 160 4.92 -9.41 -10.67
CA ALA A 160 5.39 -8.42 -9.69
C ALA A 160 6.40 -7.45 -10.31
N LEU A 161 7.31 -7.97 -11.12
CA LEU A 161 8.31 -7.14 -11.76
C LEU A 161 7.75 -6.27 -12.90
N LEU A 162 6.85 -6.80 -13.73
CA LEU A 162 6.13 -6.00 -14.74
C LEU A 162 5.34 -4.85 -14.10
N ILE A 163 4.78 -5.07 -12.90
CA ILE A 163 4.09 -4.03 -12.12
C ILE A 163 5.08 -2.97 -11.66
N VAL A 164 6.21 -3.37 -11.05
CA VAL A 164 7.24 -2.44 -10.54
C VAL A 164 7.84 -1.59 -11.66
N THR A 165 8.19 -2.20 -12.79
CA THR A 165 8.82 -1.53 -13.94
C THR A 165 7.85 -0.77 -14.85
N GLY A 166 6.55 -0.98 -14.68
CA GLY A 166 5.50 -0.36 -15.49
C GLY A 166 4.57 0.51 -14.65
N PRO A 167 3.36 0.02 -14.30
CA PRO A 167 2.35 0.80 -13.57
C PRO A 167 2.86 1.52 -12.32
N MET A 168 3.69 0.88 -11.49
CA MET A 168 4.21 1.50 -10.26
C MET A 168 5.18 2.65 -10.56
N ALA A 169 6.03 2.49 -11.58
CA ALA A 169 6.90 3.56 -12.06
C ALA A 169 6.09 4.72 -12.67
N ASN A 170 4.95 4.42 -13.30
CA ASN A 170 4.07 5.45 -13.86
C ASN A 170 3.28 6.21 -12.79
N VAL A 171 2.76 5.50 -11.78
CA VAL A 171 2.18 6.06 -10.55
C VAL A 171 3.15 7.03 -9.89
N LYS A 172 4.42 6.61 -9.71
CA LYS A 172 5.47 7.49 -9.16
C LYS A 172 5.62 8.77 -9.97
N HIS A 173 5.74 8.65 -11.29
CA HIS A 173 5.94 9.80 -12.16
C HIS A 173 4.74 10.77 -12.10
N ASN A 174 3.51 10.25 -12.22
CA ASN A 174 2.30 11.07 -12.17
C ASN A 174 2.10 11.72 -10.79
N LEU A 175 2.45 11.02 -9.70
CA LEU A 175 2.42 11.59 -8.36
C LEU A 175 3.44 12.72 -8.20
N SER A 176 4.66 12.55 -8.73
CA SER A 176 5.70 13.59 -8.73
C SER A 176 5.26 14.82 -9.52
N VAL A 177 4.73 14.63 -10.73
CA VAL A 177 4.21 15.72 -11.58
C VAL A 177 3.05 16.44 -10.90
N MET A 178 2.14 15.71 -10.25
CA MET A 178 1.02 16.29 -9.52
C MET A 178 1.51 17.18 -8.36
N GLN A 179 2.51 16.71 -7.62
CA GLN A 179 3.08 17.46 -6.50
C GLN A 179 3.86 18.68 -6.97
N GLU A 180 4.74 18.53 -7.95
CA GLU A 180 5.51 19.65 -8.52
C GLU A 180 4.57 20.73 -9.08
N SER A 181 3.51 20.31 -9.77
CA SER A 181 2.47 21.21 -10.29
C SER A 181 1.70 21.92 -9.17
N SER A 182 1.24 21.18 -8.16
CA SER A 182 0.49 21.76 -7.02
C SER A 182 1.33 22.79 -6.27
N VAL A 183 2.62 22.54 -6.14
CA VAL A 183 3.51 23.43 -5.43
C VAL A 183 3.87 24.67 -6.26
N CYS A 184 4.11 24.50 -7.56
CA CYS A 184 4.29 25.62 -8.48
C CYS A 184 3.07 26.54 -8.46
N GLN A 185 1.86 25.97 -8.47
CA GLN A 185 0.62 26.74 -8.35
C GLN A 185 0.55 27.54 -7.04
N GLN A 186 0.91 26.94 -5.91
CA GLN A 186 0.94 27.64 -4.62
C GLN A 186 1.93 28.81 -4.61
N ARG A 187 3.13 28.63 -5.19
CA ARG A 187 4.09 29.73 -5.36
C ARG A 187 3.54 30.83 -6.26
N GLY A 188 2.96 30.47 -7.41
CA GLY A 188 2.33 31.43 -8.31
C GLY A 188 1.20 32.22 -7.65
N VAL A 189 0.41 31.58 -6.76
CA VAL A 189 -0.62 32.27 -5.96
C VAL A 189 0.01 33.20 -4.92
N ALA A 190 1.09 32.80 -4.26
CA ALA A 190 1.78 33.64 -3.28
C ALA A 190 2.40 34.89 -3.93
N GLU A 191 3.10 34.71 -5.06
CA GLU A 191 3.69 35.80 -5.84
C GLU A 191 2.62 36.73 -6.43
N ALA A 192 1.48 36.17 -6.87
CA ALA A 192 0.33 36.97 -7.27
C ALA A 192 -0.27 37.77 -6.12
N ALA A 193 -0.39 37.18 -4.94
CA ALA A 193 -0.91 37.89 -3.77
C ALA A 193 0.03 39.03 -3.34
N GLU A 194 1.35 38.81 -3.39
CA GLU A 194 2.36 39.84 -3.12
C GLU A 194 2.29 40.97 -4.15
N SER A 195 2.25 40.64 -5.45
CA SER A 195 2.12 41.63 -6.51
C SER A 195 0.82 42.45 -6.41
N ILE A 196 -0.31 41.80 -6.09
CA ILE A 196 -1.59 42.49 -5.84
C ILE A 196 -1.49 43.39 -4.61
N ALA A 197 -0.87 42.91 -3.52
CA ALA A 197 -0.68 43.67 -2.29
C ALA A 197 0.19 44.91 -2.54
N ASP A 198 1.30 44.78 -3.28
CA ASP A 198 2.17 45.90 -3.64
C ASP A 198 1.45 46.94 -4.50
N ILE A 199 0.65 46.51 -5.48
CA ILE A 199 -0.08 47.45 -6.34
C ILE A 199 -1.22 48.15 -5.56
N LEU A 200 -1.95 47.44 -4.69
CA LEU A 200 -3.04 48.00 -3.89
C LEU A 200 -2.54 48.91 -2.75
N PHE A 201 -1.51 48.47 -2.02
CA PHE A 201 -1.02 49.15 -0.81
C PHE A 201 0.20 50.05 -1.05
N GLY A 202 0.93 49.88 -2.15
CA GLY A 202 2.03 50.78 -2.54
C GLY A 202 1.64 52.27 -2.55
N PRO A 203 0.49 52.67 -3.12
CA PRO A 203 0.00 54.04 -3.04
C PRO A 203 -0.28 54.52 -1.60
N PHE A 204 -0.73 53.62 -0.72
CA PHE A 204 -0.98 53.91 0.69
C PHE A 204 0.32 54.07 1.48
N ALA A 205 1.44 53.50 1.02
CA ALA A 205 2.75 53.75 1.63
C ALA A 205 3.17 55.23 1.51
N ALA A 206 2.86 55.88 0.39
CA ALA A 206 3.11 57.32 0.21
C ALA A 206 2.24 58.17 1.13
N PHE A 207 0.96 57.82 1.28
CA PHE A 207 0.07 58.45 2.26
C PHE A 207 0.56 58.26 3.70
N HIS A 208 1.02 57.06 4.02
CA HIS A 208 1.57 56.76 5.33
C HIS A 208 2.80 57.63 5.62
N LYS A 209 3.72 57.74 4.66
CA LYS A 209 4.91 58.60 4.78
C LYS A 209 4.53 60.07 5.00
N ALA A 210 3.54 60.58 4.28
CA ALA A 210 3.04 61.95 4.46
C ALA A 210 2.40 62.15 5.85
N ALA A 211 1.63 61.19 6.34
CA ALA A 211 1.05 61.21 7.68
C ALA A 211 2.14 61.14 8.77
N GLU A 212 3.19 60.34 8.56
CA GLU A 212 4.34 60.25 9.46
C GLU A 212 5.14 61.56 9.51
N GLU A 213 5.35 62.22 8.36
CA GLU A 213 6.00 63.53 8.29
C GLU A 213 5.19 64.61 9.00
N LEU A 214 3.87 64.64 8.80
CA LEU A 214 2.96 65.53 9.55
C LEU A 214 3.01 65.27 11.05
N ALA A 215 2.96 63.99 11.46
CA ALA A 215 3.04 63.58 12.86
C ALA A 215 4.39 64.00 13.51
N LYS A 216 5.50 63.86 12.77
CA LYS A 216 6.83 64.35 13.18
C LYS A 216 6.85 65.88 13.28
N GLY A 217 6.22 66.59 12.35
CA GLY A 217 6.08 68.05 12.39
C GLY A 217 5.32 68.54 13.63
N ILE A 218 4.18 67.93 13.93
CA ILE A 218 3.37 68.25 15.12
C ILE A 218 4.16 67.96 16.39
N LYS A 219 4.89 66.84 16.45
CA LYS A 219 5.75 66.52 17.60
C LYS A 219 6.81 67.59 17.84
N ARG A 220 7.49 68.08 16.80
CA ARG A 220 8.50 69.15 16.92
C ARG A 220 7.91 70.43 17.50
N ILE A 221 6.75 70.88 16.99
CA ILE A 221 6.06 72.08 17.48
C ILE A 221 5.75 71.95 18.97
N VAL A 222 5.36 70.76 19.40
CA VAL A 222 4.98 70.50 20.80
C VAL A 222 6.19 70.39 21.70
N ASP A 223 7.30 69.80 21.24
CA ASP A 223 8.57 69.80 21.96
C ASP A 223 9.08 71.24 22.16
N GLU A 224 9.01 72.09 21.12
CA GLU A 224 9.35 73.52 21.20
C GLU A 224 8.44 74.28 22.19
N LEU A 225 7.13 74.05 22.12
CA LEU A 225 6.17 74.66 23.03
C LEU A 225 6.45 74.26 24.49
N GLN A 226 6.71 72.98 24.75
CA GLN A 226 7.07 72.49 26.08
C GLN A 226 8.36 73.14 26.59
N GLU A 227 9.35 73.35 25.72
CA GLU A 227 10.62 74.00 26.09
C GLU A 227 10.41 75.48 26.45
N ILE A 228 9.58 76.20 25.69
CA ILE A 228 9.19 77.59 25.99
C ILE A 228 8.48 77.68 27.35
N LEU A 229 7.47 76.83 27.55
CA LEU A 229 6.72 76.76 28.80
C LEU A 229 7.65 76.45 30.00
N ARG A 230 8.68 75.60 29.80
CA ARG A 230 9.63 75.22 30.84
C ARG A 230 10.54 76.38 31.20
N LYS A 231 11.04 77.11 30.19
CA LYS A 231 11.84 78.34 30.39
C LYS A 231 11.02 79.41 31.11
N PHE A 232 9.76 79.57 30.76
CA PHE A 232 8.87 80.54 31.41
C PHE A 232 8.57 80.16 32.87
N LYS A 233 8.26 78.88 33.17
CA LYS A 233 8.10 78.37 34.55
C LYS A 233 9.31 78.71 35.42
N ARG A 234 10.53 78.49 34.92
CA ARG A 234 11.77 78.83 35.64
C ARG A 234 11.86 80.31 35.98
N LYS A 235 11.52 81.20 35.04
CA LYS A 235 11.53 82.65 35.28
C LYS A 235 10.50 83.08 36.32
N VAL A 236 9.29 82.55 36.27
CA VAL A 236 8.21 82.89 37.23
C VAL A 236 8.55 82.40 38.64
N VAL A 237 9.09 81.17 38.77
CA VAL A 237 9.53 80.64 40.05
C VAL A 237 10.69 81.46 40.61
N ALA A 238 11.67 81.83 39.76
CA ALA A 238 12.79 82.69 40.17
C ALA A 238 12.31 84.07 40.68
N LEU A 239 11.32 84.68 40.02
CA LEU A 239 10.71 85.95 40.48
C LEU A 239 10.04 85.78 41.85
N THR A 240 9.32 84.67 42.04
CA THR A 240 8.66 84.34 43.31
C THR A 240 9.68 84.16 44.45
N ASP A 241 10.80 83.51 44.15
CA ASP A 241 11.90 83.31 45.10
C ASP A 241 12.61 84.62 45.44
N ALA A 242 12.83 85.51 44.45
CA ALA A 242 13.41 86.83 44.67
C ALA A 242 12.54 87.73 45.56
N ILE A 243 11.21 87.71 45.36
CA ILE A 243 10.29 88.48 46.22
C ILE A 243 10.27 87.91 47.64
N SER A 244 10.33 86.58 47.79
CA SER A 244 10.43 85.93 49.11
C SER A 244 11.71 86.31 49.85
N GLU A 245 12.83 86.42 49.14
CA GLU A 245 14.11 86.87 49.70
C GLU A 245 14.05 88.34 50.12
N ALA A 246 13.47 89.22 49.29
CA ALA A 246 13.26 90.61 49.63
C ALA A 246 12.36 90.77 50.88
N GLY A 247 11.30 89.97 50.98
CA GLY A 247 10.43 89.94 52.17
C GLY A 247 11.18 89.54 53.43
N ARG A 248 12.02 88.49 53.37
CA ARG A 248 12.89 88.08 54.48
C ARG A 248 13.88 89.17 54.89
N TRP A 249 14.48 89.86 53.92
CA TRP A 249 15.38 90.98 54.16
C TRP A 249 14.69 92.15 54.87
N ILE A 250 13.51 92.57 54.41
CA ILE A 250 12.71 93.64 55.05
C ILE A 250 12.42 93.26 56.50
N ASN A 251 11.98 92.03 56.75
CA ASN A 251 11.65 91.56 58.09
C ASN A 251 12.88 91.57 59.03
N SER A 252 14.07 91.23 58.51
CA SER A 252 15.33 91.36 59.25
C SER A 252 15.63 92.81 59.64
N LYS A 253 15.38 93.78 58.76
CA LYS A 253 15.58 95.21 59.05
C LYS A 253 14.58 95.76 60.05
N ILE A 254 13.32 95.33 59.99
CA ILE A 254 12.28 95.69 60.97
C ILE A 254 12.63 95.14 62.36
N ASN A 255 13.10 93.89 62.46
CA ASN A 255 13.58 93.34 63.73
C ASN A 255 14.79 94.14 64.26
N GLY A 256 15.67 94.59 63.37
CA GLY A 256 16.76 95.51 63.72
C GLY A 256 16.25 96.86 64.27
N CYS A 257 15.21 97.44 63.67
CA CYS A 257 14.55 98.67 64.12
C CYS A 257 14.03 98.51 65.56
N LYS A 258 13.27 97.43 65.81
CA LYS A 258 12.71 97.12 67.13
C LYS A 258 13.78 96.96 68.21
N ASN A 259 14.89 96.28 67.87
CA ASN A 259 16.02 96.13 68.78
C ASN A 259 16.74 97.46 69.05
N SER A 260 16.90 98.32 68.04
CA SER A 260 17.56 99.62 68.17
C SER A 260 16.73 100.64 68.96
N VAL A 261 15.40 100.66 68.79
CA VAL A 261 14.51 101.51 69.59
C VAL A 261 14.48 101.02 71.04
N GLY A 262 14.40 99.70 71.25
CA GLY A 262 14.49 99.09 72.58
C GLY A 262 15.79 99.46 73.31
N SER A 263 16.94 99.29 72.66
CA SER A 263 18.23 99.62 73.28
C SER A 263 18.40 101.11 73.57
N THR A 264 17.83 102.00 72.75
CA THR A 264 17.90 103.46 72.96
C THR A 264 17.01 103.89 74.13
N TYR A 265 15.84 103.27 74.27
CA TYR A 265 14.99 103.47 75.44
C TYR A 265 15.69 103.01 76.73
N ASP A 266 16.29 101.82 76.72
CA ASP A 266 17.01 101.28 77.88
C ASP A 266 18.22 102.15 78.24
N PHE A 267 18.98 102.63 77.25
CA PHE A 267 20.08 103.56 77.47
C PHE A 267 19.60 104.88 78.09
N CYS A 268 18.50 105.45 77.60
CA CYS A 268 17.91 106.69 78.14
C CYS A 268 17.54 106.51 79.62
N VAL A 269 16.79 105.46 79.95
CA VAL A 269 16.35 105.18 81.32
C VAL A 269 17.56 104.98 82.24
N ASN A 270 18.55 104.19 81.81
CA ASN A 270 19.75 103.92 82.60
C ASN A 270 20.61 105.17 82.82
N ALA A 271 20.72 106.06 81.84
CA ALA A 271 21.47 107.32 82.00
C ALA A 271 20.85 108.23 83.06
N PHE A 272 19.52 108.34 83.10
CA PHE A 272 18.83 109.13 84.13
C PHE A 272 18.91 108.50 85.52
N ILE A 273 18.83 107.17 85.62
CA ILE A 273 19.07 106.46 86.90
C ILE A 273 20.49 106.74 87.39
N GLY A 274 21.49 106.65 86.50
CA GLY A 274 22.88 106.99 86.84
C GLY A 274 23.05 108.44 87.33
N MET A 275 22.42 109.41 86.68
CA MET A 275 22.42 110.81 87.14
C MET A 275 21.74 111.00 88.50
N GLN A 276 20.67 110.25 88.77
CA GLN A 276 19.96 110.27 90.04
C GLN A 276 20.81 109.70 91.18
N GLU A 277 21.52 108.59 90.93
CA GLU A 277 22.47 107.99 91.87
C GLU A 277 23.58 109.00 92.22
N ASP A 278 24.15 109.64 91.20
CA ASP A 278 25.21 110.66 91.32
C ASP A 278 24.74 111.90 92.12
N CYS A 279 23.48 112.32 91.94
CA CYS A 279 22.86 113.40 92.70
C CYS A 279 22.73 113.05 94.18
N ARG A 280 22.26 111.82 94.50
CA ARG A 280 22.12 111.36 95.89
C ARG A 280 23.45 111.28 96.63
N VAL A 281 24.55 110.97 95.94
CA VAL A 281 25.88 110.86 96.55
C VAL A 281 26.52 112.24 96.78
N LYS A 282 26.34 113.20 95.87
CA LYS A 282 27.02 114.51 95.92
C LYS A 282 26.29 115.59 96.73
N LEU A 283 25.02 115.40 97.09
CA LEU A 283 24.21 116.42 97.77
C LEU A 283 24.05 116.17 99.30
N PRO A 284 24.14 117.20 100.16
CA PRO A 284 23.88 117.08 101.60
C PRO A 284 22.45 116.63 101.92
N THR A 285 22.28 115.84 102.98
CA THR A 285 21.04 115.14 103.38
C THR A 285 19.80 116.05 103.50
N ALA A 286 19.98 117.35 103.77
CA ALA A 286 18.90 118.34 103.85
C ALA A 286 18.22 118.69 102.50
N LEU A 287 18.85 118.40 101.35
CA LEU A 287 18.32 118.69 100.00
C LEU A 287 18.04 117.43 99.17
N SER A 288 18.11 116.24 99.79
CA SER A 288 17.98 114.93 99.13
C SER A 288 16.64 114.69 98.42
N SER A 289 15.58 115.42 98.81
CA SER A 289 14.27 115.39 98.14
C SER A 289 14.29 115.94 96.71
N MET A 290 15.26 116.78 96.33
CA MET A 290 15.32 117.37 94.99
C MET A 290 15.94 116.42 93.94
N CYS A 291 16.57 115.32 94.36
CA CYS A 291 17.19 114.35 93.46
C CYS A 291 16.21 113.29 92.91
N ASN A 292 14.93 113.33 93.27
CA ASN A 292 13.94 112.34 92.80
C ASN A 292 13.32 112.77 91.46
N THR A 293 13.99 112.45 90.35
CA THR A 293 13.58 112.80 88.97
C THR A 293 12.92 111.64 88.22
N VAL A 294 12.47 110.59 88.93
CA VAL A 294 11.88 109.36 88.37
C VAL A 294 10.64 109.63 87.50
N ASP A 295 9.86 110.66 87.82
CA ASP A 295 8.65 111.00 87.06
C ASP A 295 8.96 111.84 85.79
N ILE A 296 10.14 112.47 85.74
CA ILE A 296 10.62 113.25 84.59
C ILE A 296 11.35 112.31 83.60
N SER A 297 12.15 111.36 84.10
CA SER A 297 12.86 110.40 83.24
C SER A 297 11.91 109.50 82.45
N ASN A 298 10.83 108.99 83.08
CA ASN A 298 9.85 108.17 82.40
C ASN A 298 9.08 108.94 81.31
N LYS A 299 8.75 110.22 81.53
CA LYS A 299 8.06 111.06 80.53
C LYS A 299 8.97 111.48 79.38
N LEU A 300 10.26 111.75 79.64
CA LEU A 300 11.22 112.13 78.59
C LEU A 300 11.70 110.92 77.77
N CYS A 301 11.97 109.77 78.41
CA CYS A 301 12.43 108.58 77.70
C CYS A 301 11.31 107.84 76.96
N SER A 302 10.05 107.92 77.41
CA SER A 302 8.91 107.32 76.68
C SER A 302 8.65 107.96 75.31
N ALA A 303 9.17 109.17 75.04
CA ALA A 303 9.16 109.74 73.69
C ALA A 303 9.94 108.87 72.68
N VAL A 304 10.98 108.14 73.12
CA VAL A 304 11.72 107.17 72.28
C VAL A 304 10.84 105.97 71.93
N GLN A 305 9.90 105.59 72.80
CA GLN A 305 8.98 104.48 72.57
C GLN A 305 7.97 104.77 71.44
N ALA A 306 7.71 106.04 71.11
CA ALA A 306 6.95 106.40 69.91
C ALA A 306 7.61 105.89 68.61
N GLY A 307 8.92 105.63 68.63
CA GLY A 307 9.64 104.97 67.53
C GLY A 307 9.17 103.53 67.25
N ASN A 308 8.61 102.83 68.25
CA ASN A 308 8.06 101.47 68.03
C ASN A 308 6.82 101.50 67.14
N LEU A 309 5.99 102.55 67.21
CA LEU A 309 4.85 102.72 66.29
C LEU A 309 5.32 102.81 64.84
N ILE A 310 6.49 103.41 64.58
CA ILE A 310 7.08 103.48 63.24
C ILE A 310 7.61 102.11 62.80
N CYS A 311 8.26 101.36 63.69
CA CYS A 311 8.75 100.01 63.36
C CYS A 311 7.58 99.01 63.14
N ASP A 312 6.51 99.08 63.93
CA ASP A 312 5.36 98.17 63.83
C ASP A 312 4.43 98.52 62.63
N LEU A 313 4.39 99.79 62.16
CA LEU A 313 3.61 100.18 60.97
C LEU A 313 4.05 99.46 59.67
N VAL A 314 5.25 98.88 59.65
CA VAL A 314 5.88 98.26 58.47
C VAL A 314 5.88 96.73 58.55
N TYR A 315 5.37 96.13 59.63
CA TYR A 315 5.38 94.67 59.78
C TYR A 315 4.34 93.99 58.88
N PHE A 316 4.80 93.38 57.77
CA PHE A 316 3.99 92.54 56.90
C PHE A 316 4.76 91.26 56.52
N ASP A 317 4.28 90.09 56.96
CA ASP A 317 4.89 88.80 56.60
C ASP A 317 4.33 88.26 55.28
N PHE A 318 5.13 88.37 54.22
CA PHE A 318 4.78 87.89 52.88
C PHE A 318 4.94 86.36 52.71
N SER A 319 5.51 85.64 53.69
CA SER A 319 5.89 84.23 53.56
C SER A 319 4.72 83.26 53.29
N PRO A 320 3.60 83.27 54.05
CA PRO A 320 2.49 82.35 53.81
C PRO A 320 1.75 82.62 52.49
N LEU A 321 1.67 83.90 52.08
CA LEU A 321 1.11 84.30 50.79
C LEU A 321 1.97 83.74 49.64
N MET A 322 3.30 83.93 49.71
CA MET A 322 4.18 83.59 48.61
C MET A 322 4.35 82.07 48.45
N ASN A 323 4.36 81.31 49.55
CA ASN A 323 4.35 79.84 49.50
C ASN A 323 3.06 79.31 48.85
N SER A 324 1.91 79.92 49.15
CA SER A 324 0.63 79.58 48.53
C SER A 324 0.60 79.90 47.03
N VAL A 325 1.16 81.05 46.63
CA VAL A 325 1.33 81.45 45.23
C VAL A 325 2.24 80.47 44.47
N LYS A 326 3.41 80.15 45.03
CA LYS A 326 4.36 79.18 44.45
C LYS A 326 3.72 77.82 44.21
N GLN A 327 2.97 77.33 45.19
CA GLN A 327 2.30 76.04 45.09
C GLN A 327 1.18 76.05 44.04
N ARG A 328 0.35 77.10 43.99
CA ARG A 328 -0.71 77.25 42.97
C ARG A 328 -0.15 77.37 41.56
N ILE A 329 0.90 78.17 41.38
CA ILE A 329 1.60 78.32 40.10
C ILE A 329 2.14 76.97 39.64
N THR A 330 2.84 76.23 40.51
CA THR A 330 3.42 74.93 40.14
C THR A 330 2.35 73.92 39.70
N ARG A 331 1.22 73.84 40.43
CA ARG A 331 0.10 72.96 40.06
C ARG A 331 -0.56 73.37 38.74
N LEU A 332 -0.74 74.68 38.49
CA LEU A 332 -1.28 75.17 37.22
C LEU A 332 -0.36 74.81 36.05
N TRP A 333 0.95 74.93 36.25
CA TRP A 333 1.95 74.52 35.26
C TRP A 333 1.89 73.03 34.98
N ASP A 334 1.86 72.17 36.00
CA ASP A 334 1.87 70.72 35.79
C ASP A 334 0.59 70.26 35.07
N ARG A 335 -0.55 70.91 35.34
CA ARG A 335 -1.78 70.73 34.56
C ARG A 335 -1.63 71.20 33.11
N ALA A 336 -1.09 72.40 32.87
CA ALA A 336 -0.87 72.92 31.53
C ALA A 336 0.08 72.01 30.72
N PHE A 337 1.16 71.50 31.33
CA PHE A 337 2.07 70.56 30.69
C PHE A 337 1.41 69.22 30.36
N SER A 338 0.53 68.70 31.23
CA SER A 338 -0.19 67.46 30.96
C SER A 338 -1.16 67.58 29.78
N LEU A 339 -1.75 68.75 29.55
CA LEU A 339 -2.65 69.01 28.41
C LEU A 339 -1.90 69.09 27.07
N VAL A 340 -0.61 69.42 27.10
CA VAL A 340 0.26 69.54 25.93
C VAL A 340 1.02 68.25 25.64
N TYR A 341 0.96 67.26 26.54
CA TYR A 341 1.64 65.97 26.37
C TYR A 341 0.81 64.99 25.53
N PHE A 342 1.33 64.57 24.37
CA PHE A 342 0.78 63.44 23.61
C PHE A 342 1.88 62.50 23.14
N LYS A 343 1.55 61.20 23.06
CA LYS A 343 2.45 60.13 22.61
C LYS A 343 1.84 59.47 21.36
N ILE A 344 2.53 59.59 20.24
CA ILE A 344 2.13 58.93 18.99
C ILE A 344 2.76 57.53 18.96
N ASN A 345 1.93 56.49 18.94
CA ASN A 345 2.35 55.11 18.67
C ASN A 345 1.75 54.68 17.33
N ILE A 346 2.60 54.37 16.35
CA ILE A 346 2.19 53.86 15.04
C ILE A 346 2.60 52.39 14.98
N HIS A 347 1.63 51.50 14.81
CA HIS A 347 1.88 50.06 14.66
C HIS A 347 1.54 49.64 13.23
N HIS A 348 2.51 49.03 12.53
CA HIS A 348 2.29 48.36 11.25
C HIS A 348 2.52 46.87 11.41
N HIS A 349 1.54 46.07 10.99
CA HIS A 349 1.70 44.63 10.82
C HIS A 349 1.44 44.28 9.36
N TYR A 350 2.50 43.92 8.65
CA TYR A 350 2.39 43.17 7.40
C TYR A 350 3.31 41.95 7.54
N ASN A 351 2.76 40.86 8.11
CA ASN A 351 3.45 39.58 8.13
C ASN A 351 3.00 38.79 6.89
N TYR A 352 3.83 38.81 5.85
CA TYR A 352 3.78 37.81 4.79
C TYR A 352 4.98 36.87 4.98
N GLU A 353 4.80 35.86 5.82
CA GLU A 353 5.83 34.84 6.07
C GLU A 353 5.61 33.67 5.10
N SER A 354 6.25 33.70 3.94
CA SER A 354 6.17 32.63 2.94
C SER A 354 7.16 31.51 3.29
N ASN A 355 6.82 30.70 4.30
CA ASN A 355 7.57 29.48 4.65
C ASN A 355 7.38 28.33 3.63
N HIS A 356 7.09 28.66 2.37
CA HIS A 356 6.75 27.67 1.35
C HIS A 356 7.99 26.90 0.86
N ASP A 357 9.15 27.53 0.74
CA ASP A 357 10.36 26.90 0.22
C ASP A 357 10.96 25.82 1.15
N VAL A 358 10.78 25.94 2.47
CA VAL A 358 11.23 24.95 3.45
C VAL A 358 10.33 23.71 3.45
N ILE A 359 9.00 23.90 3.40
CA ILE A 359 8.02 22.80 3.26
C ILE A 359 8.26 22.02 1.96
N LEU A 360 8.70 22.72 0.91
CA LEU A 360 9.05 22.20 -0.41
C LEU A 360 10.25 21.26 -0.41
N GLY A 361 11.33 21.63 0.29
CA GLY A 361 12.50 20.79 0.45
C GLY A 361 12.14 19.46 1.12
N GLU A 362 11.36 19.52 2.19
CA GLU A 362 10.94 18.33 2.94
C GLU A 362 9.99 17.41 2.16
N ILE A 363 9.01 17.96 1.44
CA ILE A 363 8.05 17.15 0.67
C ILE A 363 8.72 16.49 -0.52
N LYS A 364 9.56 17.23 -1.27
CA LYS A 364 10.31 16.68 -2.42
C LYS A 364 11.29 15.59 -1.98
N GLN A 365 11.96 15.79 -0.85
CA GLN A 365 12.86 14.79 -0.28
C GLN A 365 12.10 13.55 0.21
N LYS A 366 10.93 13.71 0.85
CA LYS A 366 10.07 12.59 1.30
C LYS A 366 9.51 11.77 0.13
N VAL A 367 9.13 12.39 -0.99
CA VAL A 367 8.61 11.64 -2.15
C VAL A 367 9.72 10.97 -2.94
N SER A 368 10.86 11.65 -3.07
CA SER A 368 12.04 11.06 -3.69
C SER A 368 12.58 9.87 -2.89
N SER A 369 12.47 9.88 -1.55
CA SER A 369 12.94 8.79 -0.70
C SER A 369 12.03 7.56 -0.71
N ILE A 370 10.70 7.72 -0.92
CA ILE A 370 9.75 6.59 -0.95
C ILE A 370 9.93 5.71 -2.20
N PHE A 371 10.42 6.25 -3.33
CA PHE A 371 10.48 5.53 -4.61
C PHE A 371 11.79 5.71 -5.40
N THR A 372 12.95 5.48 -4.78
CA THR A 372 14.32 5.55 -5.38
C THR A 372 14.63 4.50 -6.48
N PHE A 373 13.61 3.98 -7.18
CA PHE A 373 13.72 2.86 -8.13
C PHE A 373 14.28 3.23 -9.51
N GLU A 374 14.41 4.51 -9.86
CA GLU A 374 14.82 4.93 -11.22
C GLU A 374 16.28 4.61 -11.55
N ASN A 375 17.19 4.68 -10.57
CA ASN A 375 18.59 4.30 -10.74
C ASN A 375 18.79 2.77 -10.83
N MET A 376 17.74 1.98 -10.56
CA MET A 376 17.80 0.51 -10.51
C MET A 376 17.25 -0.15 -11.77
N LYS A 377 16.84 0.58 -12.81
CA LYS A 377 16.29 -0.04 -14.03
C LYS A 377 17.22 -1.09 -14.63
N ALA A 378 18.50 -0.75 -14.79
CA ALA A 378 19.52 -1.68 -15.31
C ALA A 378 19.73 -2.89 -14.38
N VAL A 379 19.61 -2.69 -13.07
CA VAL A 379 19.69 -3.76 -12.06
C VAL A 379 18.48 -4.69 -12.15
N TRP A 380 17.28 -4.13 -12.30
CA TRP A 380 16.03 -4.88 -12.46
C TRP A 380 16.00 -5.70 -13.76
N ASP A 381 16.49 -5.12 -14.85
CA ASP A 381 16.62 -5.80 -16.14
C ASP A 381 17.63 -6.95 -16.08
N SER A 382 18.75 -6.75 -15.38
CA SER A 382 19.75 -7.78 -15.14
C SER A 382 19.22 -8.91 -14.23
N PHE A 383 18.53 -8.53 -13.15
CA PHE A 383 17.86 -9.48 -12.26
C PHE A 383 16.83 -10.33 -13.01
N LEU A 384 16.05 -9.71 -13.89
CA LEU A 384 15.09 -10.39 -14.77
C LEU A 384 15.74 -11.44 -15.66
N TYR A 385 16.88 -11.12 -16.24
CA TYR A 385 17.62 -12.03 -17.10
C TYR A 385 18.09 -13.25 -16.31
N ILE A 386 18.74 -13.02 -15.15
CA ILE A 386 19.20 -14.09 -14.26
C ILE A 386 18.03 -14.95 -13.78
N TYR A 387 16.91 -14.32 -13.40
CA TYR A 387 15.70 -14.99 -12.94
C TYR A 387 15.11 -15.91 -14.02
N ARG A 388 14.99 -15.43 -15.26
CA ARG A 388 14.52 -16.24 -16.41
C ARG A 388 15.45 -17.42 -16.68
N LEU A 389 16.76 -17.18 -16.66
CA LEU A 389 17.76 -18.22 -16.88
C LEU A 389 17.70 -19.31 -15.79
N TYR A 390 17.62 -18.89 -14.52
CA TYR A 390 17.46 -19.80 -13.39
C TYR A 390 16.24 -20.71 -13.55
N PHE A 391 15.07 -20.16 -13.88
CA PHE A 391 13.85 -20.96 -14.02
C PHE A 391 13.88 -21.92 -15.22
N ARG A 392 14.57 -21.57 -16.32
CA ARG A 392 14.80 -22.48 -17.45
C ARG A 392 15.61 -23.70 -17.03
N PHE A 393 16.77 -23.48 -16.41
CA PHE A 393 17.61 -24.57 -15.89
C PHE A 393 16.87 -25.39 -14.82
N TYR A 394 16.15 -24.71 -13.94
CA TYR A 394 15.35 -25.34 -12.91
C TYR A 394 14.28 -26.26 -13.49
N PHE A 395 13.54 -25.84 -14.53
CA PHE A 395 12.53 -26.70 -15.16
C PHE A 395 13.16 -27.90 -15.85
N LEU A 396 14.25 -27.71 -16.60
CA LEU A 396 14.97 -28.83 -17.23
C LEU A 396 15.47 -29.83 -16.18
N TYR A 397 16.04 -29.33 -15.09
CA TYR A 397 16.48 -30.15 -13.96
C TYR A 397 15.30 -30.87 -13.28
N ALA A 398 14.17 -30.20 -13.09
CA ALA A 398 12.97 -30.80 -12.51
C ALA A 398 12.40 -31.93 -13.38
N ILE A 399 12.39 -31.76 -14.71
CA ILE A 399 12.01 -32.83 -15.67
C ILE A 399 12.98 -34.00 -15.55
N PHE A 400 14.28 -33.72 -15.59
CA PHE A 400 15.32 -34.73 -15.50
C PHE A 400 15.21 -35.55 -14.21
N LEU A 401 15.06 -34.88 -13.06
CA LEU A 401 14.87 -35.55 -11.77
C LEU A 401 13.59 -36.39 -11.74
N TYR A 402 12.47 -35.86 -12.22
CA TYR A 402 11.20 -36.57 -12.23
C TYR A 402 11.29 -37.82 -13.10
N ARG A 403 11.83 -37.71 -14.31
CA ARG A 403 12.06 -38.83 -15.22
C ARG A 403 13.00 -39.86 -14.61
N SER A 404 14.14 -39.42 -14.05
CA SER A 404 15.12 -40.32 -13.42
C SER A 404 14.50 -41.13 -12.27
N ARG A 405 13.70 -40.48 -11.40
CA ARG A 405 12.98 -41.18 -10.32
C ARG A 405 11.90 -42.11 -10.87
N TYR A 406 11.16 -41.68 -11.90
CA TYR A 406 10.13 -42.49 -12.54
C TYR A 406 10.70 -43.80 -13.12
N LEU A 407 11.89 -43.73 -13.72
CA LEU A 407 12.58 -44.88 -14.32
C LEU A 407 13.19 -45.84 -13.30
N LYS A 408 13.74 -45.30 -12.20
CA LYS A 408 14.46 -46.08 -11.18
C LYS A 408 13.56 -46.65 -10.07
N LYS A 409 12.50 -45.95 -9.69
CA LYS A 409 11.67 -46.30 -8.51
C LYS A 409 10.24 -46.65 -8.92
N GLU A 410 9.86 -47.89 -8.70
CA GLU A 410 8.51 -48.39 -9.04
C GLU A 410 7.42 -47.82 -8.13
N ASN A 411 7.75 -47.45 -6.90
CA ASN A 411 6.83 -46.86 -5.92
C ASN A 411 6.60 -45.35 -6.11
N TYR A 412 7.43 -44.68 -6.91
CA TYR A 412 7.43 -43.22 -7.00
C TYR A 412 6.26 -42.72 -7.85
N ASP A 413 5.35 -41.95 -7.25
CA ASP A 413 4.16 -41.39 -7.93
C ASP A 413 3.31 -42.49 -8.61
N ASN A 414 3.28 -43.69 -8.01
CA ASN A 414 2.62 -44.88 -8.56
C ASN A 414 1.34 -45.25 -7.79
N TYR A 415 0.34 -44.39 -7.87
CA TYR A 415 -0.99 -44.59 -7.29
C TYR A 415 -2.11 -44.40 -8.32
N PHE A 416 -1.75 -44.26 -9.60
CA PHE A 416 -2.69 -44.07 -10.69
C PHE A 416 -3.10 -45.41 -11.30
N ILE A 417 -4.40 -45.56 -11.57
CA ILE A 417 -4.93 -46.69 -12.33
C ILE A 417 -4.64 -46.43 -13.81
N SER A 418 -3.51 -46.94 -14.29
CA SER A 418 -3.07 -46.83 -15.68
C SER A 418 -3.82 -47.81 -16.59
N THR A 419 -3.77 -47.57 -17.90
CA THR A 419 -4.33 -48.48 -18.91
C THR A 419 -3.65 -49.85 -18.89
N GLU A 420 -2.34 -49.88 -18.65
CA GLU A 420 -1.57 -51.13 -18.55
C GLU A 420 -1.98 -51.96 -17.32
N LEU A 421 -2.28 -51.32 -16.18
CA LEU A 421 -2.81 -52.03 -15.00
C LEU A 421 -4.16 -52.69 -15.28
N VAL A 422 -5.06 -52.00 -16.00
CA VAL A 422 -6.37 -52.56 -16.37
C VAL A 422 -6.21 -53.71 -17.36
N LYS A 423 -5.28 -53.61 -18.33
CA LYS A 423 -4.98 -54.71 -19.26
C LYS A 423 -4.41 -55.92 -18.53
N LEU A 424 -3.50 -55.71 -17.58
CA LEU A 424 -2.91 -56.75 -16.76
C LEU A 424 -3.99 -57.49 -15.96
N ASP A 425 -4.87 -56.76 -15.26
CA ASP A 425 -5.93 -57.38 -14.45
C ASP A 425 -6.93 -58.18 -15.31
N LYS A 426 -7.31 -57.66 -16.49
CA LYS A 426 -8.14 -58.41 -17.45
C LYS A 426 -7.48 -59.70 -17.93
N LYS A 427 -6.16 -59.67 -18.16
CA LYS A 427 -5.40 -60.87 -18.53
C LYS A 427 -5.38 -61.89 -17.39
N LEU A 428 -5.15 -61.44 -16.16
CA LEU A 428 -5.18 -62.30 -14.98
C LEU A 428 -6.57 -62.91 -14.75
N LEU A 429 -7.64 -62.12 -14.97
CA LEU A 429 -9.02 -62.60 -14.91
C LEU A 429 -9.26 -63.73 -15.93
N SER A 430 -8.81 -63.57 -17.17
CA SER A 430 -8.92 -64.61 -18.20
C SER A 430 -8.15 -65.89 -17.87
N GLN A 431 -7.16 -65.80 -16.98
CA GLN A 431 -6.35 -66.92 -16.51
C GLN A 431 -6.87 -67.50 -15.18
N GLY A 432 -8.02 -67.04 -14.67
CA GLY A 432 -8.57 -67.50 -13.39
C GLY A 432 -7.75 -67.07 -12.16
N LYS A 433 -6.85 -66.09 -12.30
CA LYS A 433 -6.02 -65.57 -11.20
C LYS A 433 -6.75 -64.49 -10.41
N VAL A 434 -6.24 -64.22 -9.21
CA VAL A 434 -6.78 -63.18 -8.31
C VAL A 434 -6.75 -61.81 -8.98
N THR A 435 -7.88 -61.10 -8.94
CA THR A 435 -8.03 -59.76 -9.52
C THR A 435 -8.11 -58.67 -8.45
N ILE A 436 -7.75 -57.45 -8.84
CA ILE A 436 -7.86 -56.26 -7.98
C ILE A 436 -9.16 -55.48 -8.20
N PHE A 437 -9.85 -55.63 -9.33
CA PHE A 437 -11.11 -54.92 -9.60
C PHE A 437 -12.35 -55.77 -9.23
N PRO A 438 -13.42 -55.16 -8.69
CA PRO A 438 -13.59 -53.74 -8.36
C PRO A 438 -12.78 -53.31 -7.12
N LEU A 439 -12.33 -52.05 -7.10
CA LEU A 439 -11.65 -51.47 -5.94
C LEU A 439 -12.62 -51.27 -4.77
N ARG A 440 -12.14 -51.49 -3.55
CA ARG A 440 -12.88 -51.27 -2.31
C ARG A 440 -13.08 -49.78 -2.02
N SER A 441 -14.07 -49.43 -1.20
CA SER A 441 -14.39 -48.03 -0.92
C SER A 441 -13.22 -47.22 -0.32
N PHE A 442 -12.39 -47.83 0.53
CA PHE A 442 -11.19 -47.18 1.07
C PHE A 442 -10.05 -47.07 0.04
N GLU A 443 -9.91 -48.04 -0.86
CA GLU A 443 -8.88 -48.04 -1.92
C GLU A 443 -9.16 -46.94 -2.95
N LYS A 444 -10.42 -46.64 -3.23
CA LYS A 444 -10.84 -45.53 -4.11
C LYS A 444 -10.39 -44.15 -3.59
N ARG A 445 -10.06 -44.02 -2.29
CA ARG A 445 -9.51 -42.79 -1.70
C ARG A 445 -7.99 -42.68 -1.88
N ILE A 446 -7.31 -43.79 -2.19
CA ILE A 446 -5.84 -43.89 -2.33
C ILE A 446 -5.43 -43.98 -3.79
N TYR A 447 -6.18 -44.76 -4.59
CA TYR A 447 -5.89 -45.02 -5.99
C TYR A 447 -6.94 -44.35 -6.87
N THR A 448 -6.48 -43.56 -7.84
CA THR A 448 -7.35 -42.79 -8.73
C THR A 448 -7.02 -43.05 -10.19
N LYS A 449 -7.99 -42.89 -11.09
CA LYS A 449 -7.72 -42.92 -12.53
C LYS A 449 -6.99 -41.63 -12.91
N THR A 450 -6.04 -41.73 -13.85
CA THR A 450 -5.24 -40.58 -14.28
C THR A 450 -6.10 -39.42 -14.83
N CYS A 451 -7.22 -39.74 -15.50
CA CYS A 451 -8.21 -38.75 -16.00
C CYS A 451 -9.40 -38.50 -15.06
N SER A 452 -9.38 -38.97 -13.82
CA SER A 452 -10.51 -38.76 -12.89
C SER A 452 -10.69 -37.28 -12.53
N PRO A 453 -11.90 -36.71 -12.54
CA PRO A 453 -12.13 -35.35 -12.03
C PRO A 453 -12.00 -35.28 -10.50
N ILE A 454 -11.98 -36.41 -9.81
CA ILE A 454 -11.93 -36.50 -8.35
C ILE A 454 -10.51 -36.15 -7.87
N LEU A 455 -10.44 -35.17 -6.96
CA LEU A 455 -9.23 -34.76 -6.25
C LEU A 455 -8.92 -35.73 -5.10
N MET A 456 -7.67 -36.12 -4.96
CA MET A 456 -7.19 -36.87 -3.79
C MET A 456 -6.79 -35.91 -2.66
N ASN A 457 -6.76 -36.39 -1.41
CA ASN A 457 -6.40 -35.56 -0.25
C ASN A 457 -5.05 -34.84 -0.40
N ASN A 458 -4.03 -35.51 -0.95
CA ASN A 458 -2.72 -34.91 -1.21
C ASN A 458 -2.77 -33.81 -2.27
N GLU A 459 -3.65 -33.95 -3.26
CA GLU A 459 -3.84 -32.94 -4.31
C GLU A 459 -4.69 -31.78 -3.80
N TYR A 460 -5.65 -32.05 -2.91
CA TYR A 460 -6.47 -31.04 -2.25
C TYR A 460 -5.62 -30.13 -1.36
N LEU A 461 -4.70 -30.69 -0.56
CA LEU A 461 -3.75 -29.89 0.23
C LEU A 461 -2.87 -29.02 -0.66
N ALA A 462 -2.46 -29.52 -1.83
CA ALA A 462 -1.71 -28.75 -2.82
C ALA A 462 -2.56 -27.68 -3.54
N PHE A 463 -3.89 -27.84 -3.56
CA PHE A 463 -4.88 -26.92 -4.11
C PHE A 463 -5.28 -25.82 -3.11
N SER A 464 -5.29 -26.12 -1.81
CA SER A 464 -5.85 -25.33 -0.70
C SER A 464 -5.15 -23.99 -0.38
N PHE A 465 -4.28 -23.46 -1.24
CA PHE A 465 -3.70 -22.11 -1.13
C PHE A 465 -4.25 -21.09 -2.16
N PRO A 466 -5.59 -20.91 -2.33
CA PRO A 466 -6.15 -19.87 -3.20
C PRO A 466 -5.75 -18.44 -2.77
N SER A 467 -5.66 -18.20 -1.45
CA SER A 467 -5.49 -16.86 -0.90
C SER A 467 -4.24 -16.16 -1.42
N ALA A 468 -3.14 -16.90 -1.60
CA ALA A 468 -1.89 -16.32 -2.09
C ALA A 468 -1.97 -15.87 -3.56
N VAL A 469 -2.74 -16.56 -4.41
CA VAL A 469 -2.90 -16.19 -5.83
C VAL A 469 -3.94 -15.08 -5.97
N ILE A 470 -5.05 -15.18 -5.24
CA ILE A 470 -6.13 -14.19 -5.25
C ILE A 470 -5.64 -12.84 -4.72
N ASN A 471 -4.97 -12.80 -3.57
CA ASN A 471 -4.48 -11.54 -2.99
C ASN A 471 -3.49 -10.81 -3.92
N LYS A 472 -2.59 -11.55 -4.58
CA LYS A 472 -1.65 -10.98 -5.55
C LYS A 472 -2.35 -10.46 -6.80
N THR A 473 -3.37 -11.17 -7.25
CA THR A 473 -4.18 -10.76 -8.40
C THR A 473 -4.95 -9.48 -8.09
N VAL A 474 -5.61 -9.40 -6.92
CA VAL A 474 -6.29 -8.20 -6.45
C VAL A 474 -5.31 -7.03 -6.31
N GLY A 475 -4.15 -7.25 -5.67
CA GLY A 475 -3.11 -6.22 -5.55
C GLY A 475 -2.63 -5.68 -6.90
N ALA A 476 -2.46 -6.55 -7.90
CA ALA A 476 -2.09 -6.13 -9.25
C ALA A 476 -3.18 -5.27 -9.92
N PHE A 477 -4.45 -5.65 -9.81
CA PHE A 477 -5.57 -4.85 -10.32
C PHE A 477 -5.68 -3.49 -9.63
N VAL A 478 -5.46 -3.43 -8.31
CA VAL A 478 -5.45 -2.18 -7.55
C VAL A 478 -4.35 -1.25 -8.05
N ILE A 479 -3.13 -1.73 -8.26
CA ILE A 479 -2.02 -0.90 -8.75
C ILE A 479 -2.26 -0.40 -10.17
N ILE A 480 -2.79 -1.25 -11.07
CA ILE A 480 -3.17 -0.83 -12.42
C ILE A 480 -4.29 0.21 -12.36
N GLY A 481 -5.32 -0.01 -11.54
CA GLY A 481 -6.40 0.95 -11.35
C GLY A 481 -5.91 2.29 -10.81
N LEU A 482 -4.98 2.27 -9.85
CA LEU A 482 -4.35 3.46 -9.29
C LEU A 482 -3.56 4.24 -10.35
N ASP A 483 -2.86 3.55 -11.25
CA ASP A 483 -2.13 4.16 -12.36
C ASP A 483 -3.07 4.93 -13.30
N TYR A 484 -4.16 4.29 -13.74
CA TYR A 484 -5.18 4.94 -14.57
C TYR A 484 -5.88 6.09 -13.83
N PHE A 485 -6.19 5.92 -12.55
CA PHE A 485 -6.83 6.93 -11.73
C PHE A 485 -5.97 8.18 -11.56
N LEU A 486 -4.69 8.03 -11.23
CA LEU A 486 -3.76 9.15 -11.11
C LEU A 486 -3.53 9.84 -12.45
N TYR A 487 -3.35 9.07 -13.53
CA TYR A 487 -3.30 9.64 -14.87
C TYR A 487 -4.54 10.50 -15.17
N TYR A 488 -5.73 9.99 -14.88
CA TYR A 488 -6.98 10.69 -15.14
C TYR A 488 -7.12 11.98 -14.32
N ILE A 489 -6.77 11.96 -13.02
CA ILE A 489 -6.78 13.17 -12.18
C ILE A 489 -5.82 14.22 -12.73
N VAL A 490 -4.57 13.84 -13.01
CA VAL A 490 -3.54 14.79 -13.49
C VAL A 490 -3.89 15.30 -14.90
N PHE A 491 -4.49 14.47 -15.74
CA PHE A 491 -4.99 14.90 -17.04
C PHE A 491 -6.17 15.87 -16.91
N LYS A 492 -7.14 15.61 -16.02
CA LYS A 492 -8.26 16.52 -15.79
C LYS A 492 -7.80 17.85 -15.16
N SER A 493 -6.85 17.82 -14.24
CA SER A 493 -6.29 19.05 -13.66
C SER A 493 -5.56 19.89 -14.72
N ARG A 494 -4.80 19.27 -15.62
CA ARG A 494 -4.22 19.94 -16.80
C ARG A 494 -5.30 20.64 -17.64
N MET A 495 -6.35 19.91 -18.01
CA MET A 495 -7.42 20.48 -18.85
C MET A 495 -8.15 21.64 -18.16
N PHE A 496 -8.40 21.52 -16.85
CA PHE A 496 -9.00 22.59 -16.05
C PHE A 496 -8.14 23.84 -16.03
N MET A 497 -6.82 23.69 -15.83
CA MET A 497 -5.88 24.81 -15.76
C MET A 497 -5.76 25.54 -17.11
N LEU A 498 -5.69 24.81 -18.21
CA LEU A 498 -5.67 25.39 -19.56
C LEU A 498 -6.98 26.13 -19.89
N ALA A 499 -8.13 25.58 -19.50
CA ALA A 499 -9.43 26.23 -19.68
C ALA A 499 -9.54 27.52 -18.86
N MET A 500 -9.03 27.52 -17.61
CA MET A 500 -8.99 28.70 -16.76
C MET A 500 -8.15 29.83 -17.39
N MET A 501 -6.96 29.52 -17.90
CA MET A 501 -6.10 30.50 -18.58
C MET A 501 -6.78 31.13 -19.80
N GLN A 502 -7.56 30.37 -20.56
CA GLN A 502 -8.29 30.89 -21.71
C GLN A 502 -9.42 31.85 -21.30
N SER A 503 -10.05 31.64 -20.14
CA SER A 503 -11.14 32.49 -19.66
C SER A 503 -10.70 33.89 -19.20
N PHE A 504 -9.47 34.04 -18.69
CA PHE A 504 -8.92 35.35 -18.27
C PHE A 504 -8.41 36.19 -19.44
N GLY A 505 -8.39 35.67 -20.68
CA GLY A 505 -7.97 36.40 -21.87
C GLY A 505 -8.96 37.44 -22.41
N THR A 506 -10.17 37.54 -21.84
CA THR A 506 -11.15 38.55 -22.25
C THR A 506 -10.89 39.88 -21.53
N ARG A 507 -10.19 40.80 -22.20
CA ARG A 507 -9.94 42.16 -21.71
C ARG A 507 -11.24 42.94 -21.53
N THR A 508 -11.61 43.25 -20.28
CA THR A 508 -12.57 44.32 -19.99
C THR A 508 -11.82 45.64 -19.80
N GLU A 509 -11.75 46.44 -20.85
CA GLU A 509 -11.11 47.76 -20.80
C GLU A 509 -12.00 48.75 -20.06
N VAL A 510 -11.75 48.94 -18.76
CA VAL A 510 -12.42 49.97 -17.96
C VAL A 510 -11.68 51.29 -18.14
N SER A 511 -12.35 52.31 -18.70
CA SER A 511 -11.79 53.66 -18.84
C SER A 511 -12.37 54.59 -17.76
N VAL A 512 -11.49 55.36 -17.11
CA VAL A 512 -11.88 56.32 -16.06
C VAL A 512 -11.70 57.75 -16.59
N VAL A 513 -12.80 58.50 -16.66
CA VAL A 513 -12.86 59.88 -17.16
C VAL A 513 -12.82 60.90 -16.01
N GLY A 514 -12.00 61.95 -16.12
CA GLY A 514 -11.88 63.04 -15.13
C GLY A 514 -10.43 63.36 -14.72
N SER A 515 -10.12 64.62 -14.41
CA SER A 515 -8.74 65.07 -14.08
C SER A 515 -8.45 65.18 -12.58
N GLY A 516 -9.42 64.85 -11.72
CA GLY A 516 -9.28 64.96 -10.27
C GLY A 516 -8.43 63.84 -9.63
N PHE A 517 -7.99 64.06 -8.40
CA PHE A 517 -7.21 63.10 -7.61
C PHE A 517 -7.87 61.71 -7.51
N ILE A 518 -9.19 61.67 -7.32
CA ILE A 518 -9.97 60.41 -7.24
C ILE A 518 -9.97 59.68 -8.59
N ALA A 519 -10.02 60.40 -9.71
CA ALA A 519 -9.93 59.82 -11.04
C ALA A 519 -8.53 59.22 -11.29
N GLU A 520 -7.47 59.86 -10.80
CA GLU A 520 -6.11 59.32 -10.88
C GLU A 520 -5.92 58.08 -9.99
N LEU A 521 -6.47 58.09 -8.77
CA LEU A 521 -6.45 56.93 -7.87
C LEU A 521 -7.20 55.74 -8.50
N SER A 522 -8.41 55.97 -9.00
CA SER A 522 -9.22 54.93 -9.65
C SER A 522 -8.59 54.42 -10.95
N ARG A 523 -7.91 55.25 -11.75
CA ARG A 523 -7.08 54.77 -12.89
C ARG A 523 -5.96 53.85 -12.46
N ARG A 524 -5.34 54.09 -11.30
CA ARG A 524 -4.29 53.20 -10.78
C ARG A 524 -4.88 51.87 -10.29
N VAL A 525 -6.02 51.90 -9.62
CA VAL A 525 -6.76 50.69 -9.22
C VAL A 525 -7.23 49.89 -10.44
N VAL A 526 -7.77 50.56 -11.46
CA VAL A 526 -8.19 49.91 -12.70
C VAL A 526 -7.00 49.34 -13.47
N ARG A 527 -5.86 50.02 -13.51
CA ARG A 527 -4.61 49.47 -14.06
C ARG A 527 -4.12 48.25 -13.25
N ALA A 528 -4.29 48.24 -11.94
CA ALA A 528 -3.99 47.09 -11.08
C ALA A 528 -4.86 45.88 -11.40
N LEU A 529 -6.16 46.10 -11.61
CA LEU A 529 -7.11 45.05 -11.99
C LEU A 529 -6.84 44.55 -13.41
N ASN A 530 -6.44 45.44 -14.32
CA ASN A 530 -6.00 45.10 -15.67
C ASN A 530 -4.62 44.42 -15.71
N PHE A 531 -3.82 44.46 -14.63
CA PHE A 531 -2.54 43.74 -14.54
C PHE A 531 -2.74 42.23 -14.35
N LEU A 532 -3.91 41.79 -13.86
CA LEU A 532 -4.36 40.39 -13.91
C LEU A 532 -4.78 39.98 -15.33
N ASP A 533 -4.02 40.44 -16.33
CA ASP A 533 -4.20 40.09 -17.75
C ASP A 533 -3.64 38.67 -18.02
N TYR A 534 -3.95 38.15 -19.19
CA TYR A 534 -3.44 36.87 -19.69
C TYR A 534 -1.92 36.70 -19.51
N ASN A 535 -1.13 37.77 -19.69
CA ASN A 535 0.33 37.74 -19.57
C ASN A 535 0.82 37.42 -18.14
N PHE A 536 0.11 37.90 -17.12
CA PHE A 536 0.45 37.60 -15.73
C PHE A 536 0.20 36.12 -15.43
N TYR A 537 -0.95 35.58 -15.86
CA TYR A 537 -1.28 34.17 -15.67
C TYR A 537 -0.38 33.24 -16.51
N ALA A 538 -0.08 33.60 -17.75
CA ALA A 538 0.77 32.81 -18.63
C ALA A 538 2.22 32.73 -18.11
N THR A 539 2.74 33.81 -17.54
CA THR A 539 4.14 33.81 -17.03
C THR A 539 4.25 33.00 -15.73
N ASN A 540 3.29 33.13 -14.81
CA ASN A 540 3.39 32.53 -13.48
C ASN A 540 2.83 31.11 -13.38
N PHE A 541 1.82 30.75 -14.18
CA PHE A 541 1.11 29.47 -14.02
C PHE A 541 1.31 28.49 -15.18
N MET A 542 1.74 28.94 -16.36
CA MET A 542 1.98 28.03 -17.50
C MET A 542 3.08 26.98 -17.21
N PRO A 543 4.20 27.32 -16.54
CA PRO A 543 5.20 26.32 -16.13
C PRO A 543 4.65 25.28 -15.13
N CYS A 544 3.57 25.62 -14.43
CA CYS A 544 2.95 24.76 -13.43
C CYS A 544 1.98 23.73 -14.02
N VAL A 545 1.67 23.79 -15.32
CA VAL A 545 0.71 22.89 -15.96
C VAL A 545 1.26 21.46 -15.96
N PRO A 546 0.58 20.50 -15.30
CA PRO A 546 1.11 19.15 -15.17
C PRO A 546 1.13 18.43 -16.52
N ASN A 547 2.17 17.64 -16.75
CA ASN A 547 2.29 16.78 -17.92
C ASN A 547 2.19 15.30 -17.52
N PRO A 548 1.00 14.69 -17.57
CA PRO A 548 0.81 13.31 -17.15
C PRO A 548 1.43 12.33 -18.13
N LYS A 549 1.97 11.24 -17.62
CA LYS A 549 2.43 10.10 -18.41
C LYS A 549 1.32 9.04 -18.48
N ARG A 550 0.93 8.72 -19.73
CA ARG A 550 -0.12 7.74 -20.01
C ARG A 550 0.29 6.32 -19.60
N PRO A 551 -0.60 5.54 -18.98
CA PRO A 551 -0.40 4.11 -18.77
C PRO A 551 -0.18 3.37 -20.09
N ASP A 552 0.70 2.36 -20.08
CA ASP A 552 0.95 1.51 -21.24
C ASP A 552 -0.09 0.38 -21.33
N PHE A 553 -1.03 0.52 -22.27
CA PHE A 553 -2.11 -0.45 -22.49
C PHE A 553 -1.59 -1.86 -22.76
N TRP A 554 -0.54 -2.01 -23.57
CA TRP A 554 -0.02 -3.31 -23.96
C TRP A 554 0.64 -4.03 -22.78
N ARG A 555 1.33 -3.30 -21.91
CA ARG A 555 1.87 -3.87 -20.67
C ARG A 555 0.76 -4.28 -19.71
N ALA A 556 -0.27 -3.46 -19.56
CA ALA A 556 -1.42 -3.81 -18.72
C ALA A 556 -2.11 -5.08 -19.23
N LEU A 557 -2.33 -5.20 -20.55
CA LEU A 557 -2.90 -6.39 -21.16
C LEU A 557 -2.02 -7.63 -20.94
N LYS A 558 -0.69 -7.51 -21.05
CA LYS A 558 0.26 -8.60 -20.74
C LYS A 558 0.13 -9.05 -19.28
N ILE A 559 0.10 -8.11 -18.33
CA ILE A 559 -0.04 -8.42 -16.90
C ILE A 559 -1.36 -9.15 -16.65
N ILE A 560 -2.48 -8.63 -17.18
CA ILE A 560 -3.79 -9.25 -17.06
C ILE A 560 -3.80 -10.66 -17.68
N GLY A 561 -3.20 -10.83 -18.85
CA GLY A 561 -3.07 -12.14 -19.50
C GLY A 561 -2.34 -13.17 -18.64
N ILE A 562 -1.24 -12.78 -17.99
CA ILE A 562 -0.50 -13.65 -17.08
C ILE A 562 -1.29 -13.93 -15.80
N LEU A 563 -2.04 -12.97 -15.27
CA LEU A 563 -2.92 -13.16 -14.11
C LEU A 563 -4.05 -14.15 -14.40
N VAL A 564 -4.69 -14.03 -15.57
CA VAL A 564 -5.71 -14.99 -16.03
C VAL A 564 -5.09 -16.38 -16.20
N PHE A 565 -3.89 -16.47 -16.79
CA PHE A 565 -3.16 -17.72 -16.86
C PHE A 565 -2.84 -18.29 -15.48
N LEU A 566 -2.43 -17.48 -14.51
CA LEU A 566 -2.17 -17.91 -13.13
C LEU A 566 -3.43 -18.51 -12.47
N LEU A 567 -4.57 -17.84 -12.60
CA LEU A 567 -5.87 -18.35 -12.11
C LEU A 567 -6.25 -19.68 -12.78
N PHE A 568 -6.17 -19.73 -14.11
CA PHE A 568 -6.43 -20.96 -14.88
C PHE A 568 -5.46 -22.08 -14.47
N SER A 569 -4.18 -21.74 -14.28
CA SER A 569 -3.14 -22.69 -13.92
C SER A 569 -3.39 -23.29 -12.54
N TRP A 570 -3.91 -22.50 -11.60
CA TRP A 570 -4.24 -22.94 -10.25
C TRP A 570 -5.40 -23.94 -10.26
N ILE A 571 -6.46 -23.67 -11.01
CA ILE A 571 -7.61 -24.58 -11.14
C ILE A 571 -7.21 -25.89 -11.83
N SER A 572 -6.41 -25.80 -12.89
CA SER A 572 -6.04 -26.95 -13.72
C SER A 572 -4.82 -27.73 -13.23
N ARG A 573 -4.05 -27.20 -12.26
CA ARG A 573 -2.83 -27.79 -11.69
C ARG A 573 -2.91 -29.29 -11.38
N PRO A 574 -3.86 -29.81 -10.59
CA PRO A 574 -3.90 -31.23 -10.25
C PRO A 574 -4.06 -32.10 -11.51
N PHE A 575 -4.88 -31.65 -12.47
CA PHE A 575 -5.11 -32.39 -13.72
C PHE A 575 -3.91 -32.33 -14.66
N MET A 576 -3.28 -31.16 -14.81
CA MET A 576 -2.10 -31.01 -15.66
C MET A 576 -0.93 -31.81 -15.12
N MET A 577 -0.71 -31.80 -13.80
CA MET A 577 0.37 -32.54 -13.17
C MET A 577 0.22 -34.07 -13.29
N ARG A 578 -0.98 -34.60 -13.54
CA ARG A 578 -1.18 -36.03 -13.84
C ARG A 578 -0.78 -36.40 -15.28
N LEU A 579 -0.81 -35.45 -16.21
CA LEU A 579 -0.51 -35.70 -17.62
C LEU A 579 0.95 -36.12 -17.85
N ARG A 580 1.88 -35.64 -17.01
CA ARG A 580 3.30 -36.06 -17.06
C ARG A 580 3.49 -37.58 -16.90
N HIS A 581 2.61 -38.23 -16.14
CA HIS A 581 2.63 -39.68 -15.95
C HIS A 581 2.24 -40.40 -17.24
N MET A 582 1.18 -39.94 -17.91
CA MET A 582 0.76 -40.53 -19.20
C MET A 582 1.83 -40.36 -20.29
N ILE A 583 2.52 -39.22 -20.31
CA ILE A 583 3.60 -38.97 -21.27
C ILE A 583 4.75 -39.96 -21.04
N LEU A 584 5.15 -40.17 -19.78
CA LEU A 584 6.21 -41.14 -19.47
C LEU A 584 5.78 -42.58 -19.71
N ASP A 585 4.50 -42.93 -19.45
CA ASP A 585 3.96 -44.25 -19.79
C ASP A 585 4.02 -44.52 -21.31
N TYR A 586 3.83 -43.48 -22.14
CA TYR A 586 3.91 -43.58 -23.59
C TYR A 586 5.34 -43.80 -24.09
N TYR A 587 6.32 -43.03 -23.61
CA TYR A 587 7.72 -43.16 -24.05
C TYR A 587 8.46 -44.34 -23.41
N HIS A 588 8.02 -44.83 -22.25
CA HIS A 588 8.68 -45.91 -21.51
C HIS A 588 7.69 -47.04 -21.15
N PRO A 589 7.14 -47.75 -22.15
CA PRO A 589 6.09 -48.74 -21.95
C PRO A 589 6.55 -49.93 -21.08
N ASP A 590 7.81 -50.34 -21.15
CA ASP A 590 8.33 -51.45 -20.34
C ASP A 590 8.43 -51.10 -18.86
N VAL A 591 8.78 -49.84 -18.55
CA VAL A 591 8.76 -49.33 -17.18
C VAL A 591 7.33 -49.21 -16.68
N ALA A 592 6.40 -48.75 -17.52
CA ALA A 592 4.97 -48.68 -17.18
C ALA A 592 4.40 -50.07 -16.84
N LYS A 593 4.77 -51.12 -17.59
CA LYS A 593 4.40 -52.52 -17.28
C LYS A 593 4.95 -52.99 -15.93
N ARG A 594 6.24 -52.77 -15.65
CA ARG A 594 6.85 -53.15 -14.35
C ARG A 594 6.15 -52.45 -13.19
N ARG A 595 5.87 -51.16 -13.34
CA ARG A 595 5.15 -50.35 -12.34
C ARG A 595 3.71 -50.82 -12.14
N ALA A 596 3.02 -51.26 -13.20
CA ALA A 596 1.69 -51.83 -13.11
C ALA A 596 1.69 -53.16 -12.33
N ILE A 597 2.67 -54.04 -12.58
CA ILE A 597 2.84 -55.29 -11.82
C ILE A 597 3.12 -55.01 -10.35
N TRP A 598 4.06 -54.10 -10.06
CA TRP A 598 4.37 -53.69 -8.70
C TRP A 598 3.15 -53.15 -7.97
N LEU A 599 2.36 -52.28 -8.62
CA LEU A 599 1.16 -51.70 -8.04
C LEU A 599 0.07 -52.76 -7.78
N HIS A 600 -0.13 -53.69 -8.72
CA HIS A 600 -1.05 -54.81 -8.57
C HIS A 600 -0.67 -55.68 -7.36
N ASN A 601 0.60 -56.10 -7.27
CA ASN A 601 1.09 -56.91 -6.14
C ASN A 601 1.00 -56.14 -4.82
N THR A 602 1.30 -54.84 -4.82
CA THR A 602 1.20 -53.99 -3.63
C THR A 602 -0.24 -53.88 -3.12
N ILE A 603 -1.23 -53.77 -4.02
CA ILE A 603 -2.65 -53.75 -3.64
C ILE A 603 -3.05 -55.09 -3.02
N LEU A 604 -2.65 -56.22 -3.61
CA LEU A 604 -2.93 -57.55 -3.07
C LEU A 604 -2.28 -57.76 -1.69
N LEU A 605 -1.00 -57.40 -1.54
CA LEU A 605 -0.27 -57.47 -0.27
C LEU A 605 -0.91 -56.59 0.80
N ARG A 606 -1.36 -55.37 0.44
CA ARG A 606 -2.12 -54.50 1.33
C ARG A 606 -3.45 -55.12 1.74
N ARG A 607 -4.18 -55.78 0.84
CA ARG A 607 -5.43 -56.49 1.19
C ARG A 607 -5.19 -57.68 2.13
N MET A 608 -4.07 -58.39 1.98
CA MET A 608 -3.72 -59.50 2.88
C MET A 608 -3.29 -59.01 4.26
N SER A 609 -2.46 -57.97 4.32
CA SER A 609 -2.00 -57.37 5.58
C SER A 609 -3.06 -56.52 6.29
N PHE A 610 -4.10 -56.08 5.56
CA PHE A 610 -5.19 -55.25 6.06
C PHE A 610 -5.83 -55.82 7.32
N LEU A 611 -6.11 -57.13 7.34
CA LEU A 611 -6.81 -57.76 8.46
C LEU A 611 -6.01 -57.72 9.76
N THR A 612 -4.73 -58.03 9.70
CA THR A 612 -3.85 -57.99 10.87
C THR A 612 -3.72 -56.55 11.40
N ILE A 613 -3.54 -55.57 10.51
CA ILE A 613 -3.35 -54.17 10.88
C ILE A 613 -4.65 -53.56 11.44
N VAL A 614 -5.79 -53.83 10.81
CA VAL A 614 -7.11 -53.34 11.25
C VAL A 614 -7.49 -53.96 12.59
N THR A 615 -7.27 -55.26 12.78
CA THR A 615 -7.52 -55.94 14.06
C THR A 615 -6.67 -55.35 15.19
N ALA A 616 -5.36 -55.19 14.96
CA ALA A 616 -4.46 -54.58 15.95
C ALA A 616 -4.84 -53.13 16.28
N LYS A 617 -5.21 -52.33 15.27
CA LYS A 617 -5.63 -50.92 15.45
C LYS A 617 -6.95 -50.80 16.20
N ILE A 618 -7.92 -51.67 15.92
CA ILE A 618 -9.22 -51.70 16.60
C ILE A 618 -9.04 -52.13 18.05
N LYS A 619 -8.32 -53.23 18.32
CA LYS A 619 -8.02 -53.67 19.69
C LYS A 619 -7.24 -52.61 20.48
N GLY A 620 -6.23 -51.99 19.87
CA GLY A 620 -5.47 -50.90 20.52
C GLY A 620 -6.30 -49.65 20.84
N LYS A 621 -7.34 -49.34 20.05
CA LYS A 621 -8.19 -48.16 20.25
C LYS A 621 -9.36 -48.41 21.23
N PHE A 622 -9.82 -49.66 21.38
CA PHE A 622 -11.07 -49.98 22.10
C PHE A 622 -10.93 -50.99 23.24
N THR A 623 -9.77 -51.64 23.42
CA THR A 623 -9.54 -52.65 24.48
C THR A 623 -8.71 -52.12 25.66
N GLY A 624 -8.23 -50.87 25.60
CA GLY A 624 -7.63 -50.18 26.76
C GLY A 624 -8.69 -49.70 27.74
N ASN A 625 -8.49 -49.95 29.04
CA ASN A 625 -9.50 -49.83 30.10
C ASN A 625 -10.05 -48.41 30.42
N GLU A 626 -9.71 -47.38 29.65
CA GLU A 626 -10.46 -46.12 29.67
C GLU A 626 -10.55 -45.61 28.23
N LEU A 627 -11.77 -45.52 27.70
CA LEU A 627 -12.04 -44.75 26.48
C LEU A 627 -11.66 -43.30 26.78
N ALA A 628 -10.43 -42.92 26.45
CA ALA A 628 -9.98 -41.54 26.53
C ALA A 628 -10.83 -40.72 25.55
N VAL A 629 -11.92 -40.13 26.07
CA VAL A 629 -12.78 -39.21 25.34
C VAL A 629 -11.89 -38.06 24.91
N SER A 630 -11.72 -37.87 23.59
CA SER A 630 -10.97 -36.74 23.07
C SER A 630 -11.55 -35.46 23.67
N PHE A 631 -10.72 -34.50 24.07
CA PHE A 631 -11.17 -33.19 24.54
C PHE A 631 -12.17 -32.54 23.55
N SER A 632 -11.97 -32.80 22.24
CA SER A 632 -12.88 -32.39 21.17
C SER A 632 -14.27 -33.05 21.22
N ASP A 633 -14.36 -34.30 21.68
CA ASP A 633 -15.63 -35.01 21.88
C ASP A 633 -16.35 -34.52 23.14
N LYS A 634 -15.61 -34.16 24.19
CA LYS A 634 -16.15 -33.54 25.42
C LYS A 634 -16.74 -32.14 25.13
N LEU A 635 -15.99 -31.29 24.43
CA LEU A 635 -16.47 -29.98 23.94
C LEU A 635 -17.72 -30.08 23.05
N ARG A 636 -17.84 -31.16 22.27
CA ARG A 636 -19.00 -31.40 21.39
C ARG A 636 -20.25 -31.88 22.16
N ALA A 637 -20.06 -32.47 23.34
CA ALA A 637 -21.13 -32.84 24.25
C ALA A 637 -21.62 -31.61 25.02
N ASP A 638 -20.69 -30.80 25.54
CA ASP A 638 -21.00 -29.61 26.35
C ASP A 638 -21.59 -28.46 25.52
N TYR A 639 -21.16 -28.31 24.25
CA TYR A 639 -21.60 -27.22 23.37
C TYR A 639 -22.07 -27.75 22.00
N PRO A 640 -23.39 -27.94 21.81
CA PRO A 640 -23.95 -28.51 20.57
C PRO A 640 -23.63 -27.72 19.30
N TRP A 641 -23.40 -26.41 19.39
CA TRP A 641 -23.09 -25.53 18.25
C TRP A 641 -21.67 -25.76 17.70
N ILE A 642 -20.74 -26.27 18.51
CA ILE A 642 -19.36 -26.61 18.07
C ILE A 642 -19.38 -27.75 17.03
N ARG A 643 -20.46 -28.54 16.97
CA ARG A 643 -20.70 -29.57 15.94
C ARG A 643 -20.69 -29.02 14.51
N TYR A 644 -21.04 -27.74 14.32
CA TYR A 644 -21.05 -27.10 13.02
C TYR A 644 -19.65 -26.61 12.58
N ILE A 645 -18.72 -26.41 13.53
CA ILE A 645 -17.38 -25.86 13.27
C ILE A 645 -16.34 -26.99 13.16
N ILE A 646 -16.38 -27.96 14.08
CA ILE A 646 -15.38 -29.05 14.16
C ILE A 646 -15.88 -30.33 13.45
N GLY A 647 -17.12 -30.33 12.96
CA GLY A 647 -17.77 -31.49 12.35
C GLY A 647 -18.35 -32.48 13.38
N ARG A 648 -19.07 -33.50 12.89
CA ARG A 648 -19.69 -34.55 13.71
C ARG A 648 -18.61 -35.48 14.29
N GLY A 649 -18.70 -35.81 15.58
CA GLY A 649 -17.72 -36.61 16.31
C GLY A 649 -17.60 -38.07 15.87
N GLU A 650 -16.56 -38.76 16.34
CA GLU A 650 -16.18 -40.13 15.92
C GLU A 650 -17.25 -41.21 16.24
N LEU A 651 -18.29 -40.91 17.02
CA LEU A 651 -19.17 -41.91 17.66
C LEU A 651 -20.61 -41.99 17.13
N VAL A 652 -20.94 -41.45 15.94
CA VAL A 652 -22.31 -41.57 15.40
C VAL A 652 -22.31 -42.06 13.95
N HIS A 653 -22.72 -43.33 13.77
CA HIS A 653 -23.04 -44.02 12.51
C HIS A 653 -21.96 -43.99 11.42
N GLN A 654 -20.72 -44.34 11.76
CA GLN A 654 -19.67 -44.55 10.76
C GLN A 654 -19.03 -45.92 10.95
N CYS A 655 -18.57 -46.52 9.86
CA CYS A 655 -17.83 -47.77 9.94
C CYS A 655 -16.49 -47.56 10.66
N ILE A 656 -16.22 -48.32 11.72
CA ILE A 656 -14.98 -48.26 12.52
C ILE A 656 -13.70 -48.50 11.69
N VAL A 657 -13.82 -49.21 10.56
CA VAL A 657 -12.69 -49.58 9.70
C VAL A 657 -12.35 -48.50 8.68
N CYS A 658 -13.36 -47.96 7.99
CA CYS A 658 -13.17 -47.06 6.84
C CYS A 658 -13.68 -45.63 7.05
N ASN A 659 -14.30 -45.36 8.20
CA ASN A 659 -15.00 -44.12 8.53
C ASN A 659 -15.98 -43.68 7.42
N ASP A 660 -16.59 -44.65 6.74
CA ASP A 660 -17.63 -44.40 5.75
C ASP A 660 -19.00 -44.41 6.45
N ILE A 661 -19.86 -43.49 6.04
CA ILE A 661 -21.17 -43.20 6.65
C ILE A 661 -22.29 -43.87 5.82
N ARG A 662 -21.96 -44.41 4.63
CA ARG A 662 -22.93 -44.94 3.69
C ARG A 662 -23.58 -46.23 4.20
N PRO A 663 -24.91 -46.27 4.37
CA PRO A 663 -25.65 -47.49 4.74
C PRO A 663 -25.72 -48.49 3.55
N PRO A 664 -25.95 -49.79 3.81
CA PRO A 664 -26.28 -50.38 5.10
C PRO A 664 -25.03 -50.63 5.98
N LEU A 665 -25.10 -50.14 7.22
CA LEU A 665 -24.14 -50.43 8.27
C LEU A 665 -24.61 -51.67 9.03
N VAL A 666 -23.68 -52.61 9.25
CA VAL A 666 -23.89 -53.85 9.99
C VAL A 666 -23.43 -53.63 11.42
N HIS A 667 -24.33 -53.86 12.38
CA HIS A 667 -24.00 -53.91 13.80
C HIS A 667 -23.53 -55.31 14.16
N CYS A 668 -22.55 -55.42 15.05
CA CYS A 668 -22.15 -56.71 15.60
C CYS A 668 -23.32 -57.34 16.39
N THR A 669 -23.72 -58.55 16.02
CA THR A 669 -24.77 -59.33 16.70
C THR A 669 -24.22 -60.57 17.41
N GLU A 670 -22.91 -60.67 17.62
CA GLU A 670 -22.32 -61.81 18.33
C GLU A 670 -22.84 -61.85 19.78
N VAL A 671 -23.68 -62.86 20.05
CA VAL A 671 -24.28 -63.15 21.35
C VAL A 671 -23.27 -63.96 22.16
N GLY A 672 -22.58 -63.34 23.12
CA GLY A 672 -21.65 -64.09 23.96
C GLY A 672 -20.80 -63.32 24.98
N THR A 673 -20.85 -61.99 25.04
CA THR A 673 -20.17 -61.22 26.09
C THR A 673 -21.10 -60.12 26.61
N SER A 674 -21.12 -59.95 27.93
CA SER A 674 -22.13 -59.25 28.73
C SER A 674 -22.22 -57.72 28.53
N SER A 675 -21.81 -57.18 27.39
CA SER A 675 -21.95 -55.76 27.03
C SER A 675 -22.27 -55.62 25.54
N LYS A 676 -23.20 -54.71 25.19
CA LYS A 676 -23.53 -54.42 23.78
C LYS A 676 -22.26 -53.98 23.05
N CYS A 677 -21.79 -54.79 22.09
CA CYS A 677 -20.61 -54.46 21.29
C CYS A 677 -20.81 -53.13 20.54
N VAL A 678 -19.83 -52.23 20.62
CA VAL A 678 -19.83 -50.92 19.93
C VAL A 678 -19.51 -51.04 18.43
N GLY A 679 -19.24 -52.26 17.94
CA GLY A 679 -18.82 -52.56 16.57
C GLY A 679 -19.85 -52.19 15.50
N ILE A 680 -19.62 -51.09 14.77
CA ILE A 680 -20.38 -50.70 13.57
C ILE A 680 -19.47 -50.83 12.34
N TYR A 681 -19.91 -51.60 11.33
CA TYR A 681 -19.14 -51.90 10.13
C TYR A 681 -19.91 -51.61 8.85
N CYS A 682 -19.22 -51.23 7.77
CA CYS A 682 -19.79 -51.21 6.43
C CYS A 682 -19.90 -52.65 5.90
N LYS A 683 -20.89 -52.97 5.05
CA LYS A 683 -21.05 -54.34 4.50
C LYS A 683 -19.77 -54.89 3.86
N GLU A 684 -19.06 -54.05 3.09
CA GLU A 684 -17.76 -54.42 2.48
C GLU A 684 -16.70 -54.74 3.54
N CYS A 685 -16.62 -53.91 4.57
CA CYS A 685 -15.64 -54.00 5.65
C CYS A 685 -15.89 -55.22 6.54
N TYR A 686 -17.16 -55.52 6.81
CA TYR A 686 -17.60 -56.66 7.61
C TYR A 686 -17.36 -58.00 6.89
N PHE A 687 -17.57 -58.02 5.57
CA PHE A 687 -17.19 -59.18 4.75
C PHE A 687 -15.67 -59.38 4.71
N ASP A 688 -14.91 -58.28 4.57
CA ASP A 688 -13.46 -58.34 4.52
C ASP A 688 -12.84 -58.97 5.78
N ILE A 689 -13.37 -58.63 6.96
CA ILE A 689 -12.97 -59.21 8.27
C ILE A 689 -13.48 -60.64 8.50
N GLY A 690 -14.09 -61.27 7.50
CA GLY A 690 -14.56 -62.65 7.58
C GLY A 690 -15.86 -62.82 8.37
N GLY A 691 -16.63 -61.74 8.55
CA GLY A 691 -17.90 -61.76 9.30
C GLY A 691 -17.74 -61.93 10.81
N ILE A 692 -16.53 -61.79 11.34
CA ILE A 692 -16.24 -61.91 12.78
C ILE A 692 -15.83 -60.54 13.32
N CYS A 693 -16.38 -60.14 14.46
CA CYS A 693 -16.04 -58.86 15.07
C CYS A 693 -14.67 -58.91 15.79
N PRO A 694 -13.69 -58.06 15.42
CA PRO A 694 -12.36 -58.02 16.05
C PRO A 694 -12.38 -57.67 17.54
N LEU A 695 -13.47 -57.05 18.01
CA LEU A 695 -13.67 -56.66 19.41
C LEU A 695 -14.22 -57.81 20.27
N CYS A 696 -14.97 -58.74 19.66
CA CYS A 696 -15.65 -59.83 20.37
C CYS A 696 -14.84 -61.14 20.31
N SER A 697 -14.06 -61.35 19.25
CA SER A 697 -13.32 -62.60 19.04
C SER A 697 -11.80 -62.43 19.23
N ASN A 698 -11.25 -63.18 20.19
CA ASN A 698 -9.79 -63.32 20.38
C ASN A 698 -9.14 -64.28 19.36
N ASP A 699 -9.92 -65.05 18.59
CA ASP A 699 -9.41 -66.10 17.66
C ASP A 699 -8.94 -65.57 16.30
N MET A 700 -9.17 -64.29 16.00
CA MET A 700 -8.75 -63.66 14.75
C MET A 700 -7.23 -63.71 14.53
N ASP A 701 -6.44 -63.76 15.62
CA ASP A 701 -4.98 -63.83 15.57
C ASP A 701 -4.48 -65.20 15.06
N LYS A 702 -5.24 -66.29 15.26
CA LYS A 702 -4.91 -67.64 14.77
C LYS A 702 -5.35 -67.88 13.31
N LYS A 703 -6.55 -67.42 12.92
CA LYS A 703 -7.04 -67.58 11.52
C LYS A 703 -6.27 -66.73 10.51
N GLY A 704 -5.72 -65.58 10.93
CA GLY A 704 -4.83 -64.75 10.09
C GLY A 704 -3.54 -65.46 9.68
N LEU A 705 -3.01 -66.36 10.53
CA LEU A 705 -1.86 -67.21 10.23
C LEU A 705 -2.23 -68.37 9.28
N VAL A 706 -3.40 -68.99 9.47
CA VAL A 706 -3.88 -70.11 8.63
C VAL A 706 -4.23 -69.67 7.19
N SER A 707 -4.69 -68.43 6.98
CA SER A 707 -4.92 -67.92 5.62
C SER A 707 -3.63 -67.50 4.89
N LYS A 708 -2.55 -67.17 5.63
CA LYS A 708 -1.24 -66.84 5.06
C LYS A 708 -0.53 -68.09 4.52
N THR A 709 -0.69 -69.25 5.17
CA THR A 709 -0.16 -70.52 4.68
C THR A 709 -0.92 -71.04 3.46
N LYS A 710 -2.26 -71.01 3.47
CA LYS A 710 -3.10 -71.48 2.34
C LYS A 710 -3.10 -70.61 1.06
N LYS A 711 -2.50 -69.42 1.09
CA LYS A 711 -2.35 -68.52 -0.08
C LYS A 711 -0.90 -68.37 -0.54
N ALA A 712 0.05 -68.89 0.24
CA ALA A 712 1.46 -68.96 -0.13
C ALA A 712 1.77 -70.27 -0.87
N GLU A 713 1.00 -71.33 -0.61
CA GLU A 713 0.70 -72.41 -1.57
C GLU A 713 -0.19 -71.91 -2.71
#